data_AF-A0A7X1AWT3-F1
#
_entry.id   AF-A0A7X1AWT3-F1
#
_cell.length_a   1.000
_cell.length_b   1.000
_cell.length_c   1.000
_cell.angle_alpha   90.00
_cell.angle_beta   90.00
_cell.angle_gamma   90.00
#
_symmetry.space_group_name_H-M   'P 1'
#
loop_
_entity.id
_entity.type
_entity.pdbx_description
1 polymer ?
#
loop_
_entity_poly.entity_id
_entity_poly.type
_entity_poly.pdbx_seq_one_letter_code
_entity_poly.pdbx_strand_id
1 'polypeptide(L)'
;MIESRMGDHREQSLLRQGHGWFHVGGIGHEAVSAIASHLEKDDFVAPYYRDRALVLARGMTTHDIALTFFGKRSSSSGGRQLPGHFSSRKNNIWSHPSPVGSHLLPACGIAWGIKLDGKNNVVVASTGEGASRQGDFFEAACVAIEKQLPVVFVVEDNGIAISTPNRNANPLALGVMDKERWVQVDGTKVADVYHAGAEAVAKARSGGGPSFLWLDLERGTSHSSADDHRLYRCKKELEKTEERDPIKLLREELLAEKILTEEEISEIEAEAKENARQVYLEARKADDPEESENSLHLTDPAPPIAQRPPVQLGERTRMLDAVNSTLKEVLKRNEDSIFYGQDIADPKGGVFRLTAGLSTTDPDRVGNSPIAESTIIGLACGLACYGKKPFFEIQFIDFIGPGWNQLANNLANLRWRSFGEWNCPAVIYAPYGAYLPGGAIWHSSSGEGLFANLPGLTIAVPSTPEDAAGLIWSANQSTDPVLLLLPKHLMWDEQKLPEKIRSAPIGRARVRRTGHMVTVVGWGNCIELIEESIEKLGDDTQVELIDLRTIVPWDRETVMNSVRKTGRLLIVQEDSDPCSVGQAIVSEVIDVPDIWPRLQASPQIISRQNTPIGFHPTYEYTALPDSDTVLEAIRSLVATQASPSVAEPAAALPTPPAPEMIMEEEAPPPPPSANLIKVPVLGEGITRARLLTQFKKKGESFEPDESICEVETDKAVFPIEAPEKGTLVEWLFEEGDDVGVGDDIARCTFASHTRAEEETSAPVKGDEAANIRKFKQYEAANGEIAKTSGLSAEIIQQMQGLVPATIMVKAKWEPIRLLRERIKAKNQKAPSPSAIVAWSLVQAMKKHRRFTHTLLMGKMPRAIGDFDLGVAVSLPDDRLGTAIVPDVNRREWPEFADLFRKAVDDTRKGRFQPKTRIPILLSTMGQYDVQSATPIVVPPSIATLFVGSAHYELDPESQGQKSREVVRLVLTFDHRWINGAGSASFLSEVKNNLENFDIAD
;
A
#
# COMPACT_ATOMS: atom_id res chain seq x y z
N MET A 1 5.91 -6.22 31.06
CA MET A 1 6.80 -5.16 30.51
C MET A 1 8.10 -5.74 29.96
N ILE A 2 8.93 -6.41 30.77
CA ILE A 2 10.21 -7.01 30.32
C ILE A 2 10.01 -7.98 29.14
N GLU A 3 8.98 -8.83 29.18
CA GLU A 3 8.65 -9.71 28.05
C GLU A 3 8.41 -8.94 26.73
N SER A 4 7.71 -7.80 26.80
CA SER A 4 7.51 -6.91 25.65
C SER A 4 8.85 -6.42 25.09
N ARG A 5 9.74 -5.94 25.98
CA ARG A 5 11.08 -5.43 25.62
C ARG A 5 11.95 -6.51 24.99
N MET A 6 11.95 -7.72 25.55
CA MET A 6 12.74 -8.83 25.02
C MET A 6 12.24 -9.29 23.65
N GLY A 7 10.92 -9.34 23.45
CA GLY A 7 10.35 -9.63 22.14
C GLY A 7 10.66 -8.55 21.09
N ASP A 8 10.61 -7.28 21.47
CA ASP A 8 10.99 -6.14 20.61
C ASP A 8 12.47 -6.21 20.19
N HIS A 9 13.38 -6.40 21.16
CA HIS A 9 14.80 -6.63 20.87
C HIS A 9 15.04 -7.85 19.99
N ARG A 10 14.28 -8.93 20.21
CA ARG A 10 14.38 -10.15 19.40
C ARG A 10 13.96 -9.90 17.96
N GLU A 11 12.86 -9.19 17.73
CA GLU A 11 12.43 -8.80 16.37
C GLU A 11 13.47 -7.92 15.67
N GLN A 12 14.05 -6.95 16.38
CA GLN A 12 15.12 -6.12 15.81
C GLN A 12 16.36 -6.94 15.46
N SER A 13 16.77 -7.88 16.32
CA SER A 13 17.89 -8.79 16.03
C SER A 13 17.56 -9.70 14.85
N LEU A 14 16.38 -10.32 14.82
CA LEU A 14 15.93 -11.19 13.72
C LEU A 14 15.79 -10.45 12.39
N LEU A 15 15.30 -9.21 12.42
CA LEU A 15 15.22 -8.37 11.24
C LEU A 15 16.61 -8.09 10.70
N ARG A 16 17.53 -7.66 11.58
CA ARG A 16 18.94 -7.53 11.23
C ARG A 16 19.49 -8.82 10.68
N GLN A 17 19.07 -9.98 11.21
CA GLN A 17 19.36 -11.36 10.78
C GLN A 17 18.71 -11.77 9.43
N GLY A 18 17.93 -10.89 8.79
CA GLY A 18 17.24 -11.20 7.53
C GLY A 18 16.13 -12.22 7.67
N HIS A 19 15.58 -12.36 8.88
CA HIS A 19 14.51 -13.30 9.21
C HIS A 19 13.14 -12.64 9.33
N GLY A 20 13.03 -11.32 9.17
CA GLY A 20 11.76 -10.59 9.08
C GLY A 20 11.77 -9.57 7.94
N TRP A 21 10.62 -8.94 7.68
CA TRP A 21 10.48 -7.94 6.61
C TRP A 21 10.31 -6.51 7.14
N PHE A 22 9.70 -6.34 8.31
CA PHE A 22 9.40 -5.04 8.88
C PHE A 22 9.28 -5.15 10.40
N HIS A 23 9.58 -4.07 11.12
CA HIS A 23 9.40 -4.00 12.57
C HIS A 23 9.03 -2.59 13.01
N VAL A 24 8.14 -2.51 14.00
CA VAL A 24 7.76 -1.27 14.70
C VAL A 24 7.86 -1.51 16.19
N GLY A 25 8.77 -0.77 16.83
CA GLY A 25 9.05 -0.94 18.26
C GLY A 25 8.04 -0.23 19.17
N GLY A 26 7.77 -0.85 20.32
CA GLY A 26 6.98 -0.32 21.44
C GLY A 26 7.83 0.15 22.62
N ILE A 27 9.17 0.19 22.48
CA ILE A 27 10.09 0.63 23.54
C ILE A 27 9.80 2.07 23.97
N GLY A 28 9.60 2.25 25.28
CA GLY A 28 9.24 3.50 25.94
C GLY A 28 7.74 3.65 26.23
N HIS A 29 6.90 2.77 25.67
CA HIS A 29 5.45 2.75 25.86
C HIS A 29 5.00 1.66 26.85
N GLU A 30 5.91 0.94 27.50
CA GLU A 30 5.57 -0.26 28.26
C GLU A 30 4.69 0.01 29.50
N ALA A 31 4.77 1.21 30.08
CA ALA A 31 3.97 1.59 31.25
C ALA A 31 2.47 1.61 30.95
N VAL A 32 2.06 1.79 29.68
CA VAL A 32 0.65 1.76 29.25
C VAL A 32 -0.02 0.41 29.61
N SER A 33 0.77 -0.67 29.67
CA SER A 33 0.30 -1.99 30.10
C SER A 33 -0.30 -2.02 31.51
N ALA A 34 0.04 -1.06 32.39
CA ALA A 34 -0.53 -0.98 33.72
C ALA A 34 -2.05 -0.78 33.72
N ILE A 35 -2.59 -0.13 32.67
CA ILE A 35 -4.04 0.08 32.49
C ILE A 35 -4.79 -1.26 32.36
N ALA A 36 -4.17 -2.27 31.71
CA ALA A 36 -4.78 -3.57 31.51
C ALA A 36 -5.11 -4.31 32.82
N SER A 37 -4.41 -3.99 33.92
CA SER A 37 -4.64 -4.60 35.23
C SER A 37 -6.03 -4.30 35.82
N HIS A 38 -6.71 -3.28 35.28
CA HIS A 38 -8.05 -2.85 35.69
C HIS A 38 -9.16 -3.36 34.76
N LEU A 39 -8.78 -4.07 33.70
CA LEU A 39 -9.71 -4.61 32.71
C LEU A 39 -10.17 -6.01 33.10
N GLU A 40 -11.45 -6.25 32.88
CA GLU A 40 -12.09 -7.55 32.99
C GLU A 40 -12.04 -8.31 31.66
N LYS A 41 -12.28 -9.62 31.71
CA LYS A 41 -12.18 -10.51 30.54
C LYS A 41 -13.01 -10.06 29.35
N ASP A 42 -14.16 -9.43 29.59
CA ASP A 42 -15.13 -9.06 28.54
C ASP A 42 -14.96 -7.59 28.08
N ASP A 43 -14.00 -6.85 28.62
CA ASP A 43 -13.67 -5.49 28.17
C ASP A 43 -12.92 -5.50 26.84
N PHE A 44 -12.96 -4.38 26.11
CA PHE A 44 -12.36 -4.25 24.78
C PHE A 44 -11.14 -3.34 24.80
N VAL A 45 -10.20 -3.63 23.90
CA VAL A 45 -9.05 -2.77 23.62
C VAL A 45 -9.02 -2.46 22.12
N ALA A 46 -8.96 -1.19 21.77
CA ALA A 46 -8.69 -0.68 20.43
C ALA A 46 -7.28 -0.04 20.45
N PRO A 47 -6.23 -0.84 20.21
CA PRO A 47 -4.86 -0.44 20.52
C PRO A 47 -4.26 0.50 19.48
N TYR A 48 -3.22 1.22 19.89
CA TYR A 48 -2.26 1.87 19.03
C TYR A 48 -1.19 0.88 18.55
N TYR A 49 -0.52 1.13 17.43
CA TYR A 49 0.48 0.19 16.92
C TYR A 49 1.71 0.03 17.86
N ARG A 50 1.90 0.93 18.84
CA ARG A 50 2.99 0.86 19.84
C ARG A 50 2.62 0.05 21.09
N ASP A 51 1.36 -0.36 21.22
CA ASP A 51 0.79 -0.99 22.42
C ASP A 51 1.18 -2.45 22.64
N ARG A 52 2.38 -2.86 22.23
CA ARG A 52 2.87 -4.23 22.41
C ARG A 52 2.68 -4.71 23.85
N ALA A 53 3.08 -3.89 24.82
CA ALA A 53 2.96 -4.24 26.23
C ALA A 53 1.50 -4.30 26.70
N LEU A 54 0.64 -3.41 26.22
CA LEU A 54 -0.79 -3.37 26.55
C LEU A 54 -1.51 -4.62 26.03
N VAL A 55 -1.26 -5.04 24.79
CA VAL A 55 -1.91 -6.23 24.22
C VAL A 55 -1.41 -7.53 24.85
N LEU A 56 -0.13 -7.59 25.26
CA LEU A 56 0.42 -8.69 26.05
C LEU A 56 -0.28 -8.79 27.40
N ALA A 57 -0.40 -7.67 28.12
CA ALA A 57 -1.10 -7.63 29.40
C ALA A 57 -2.60 -7.93 29.27
N ARG A 58 -3.20 -7.66 28.10
CA ARG A 58 -4.60 -8.03 27.79
C ARG A 58 -4.80 -9.51 27.49
N GLY A 59 -3.74 -10.24 27.14
CA GLY A 59 -3.76 -11.69 26.96
C GLY A 59 -3.34 -12.20 25.57
N MET A 60 -2.82 -11.34 24.67
CA MET A 60 -2.04 -11.85 23.54
C MET A 60 -0.72 -12.43 24.06
N THR A 61 -0.23 -13.49 23.44
CA THR A 61 1.04 -14.09 23.83
C THR A 61 2.19 -13.56 22.99
N THR A 62 3.42 -13.68 23.48
CA THR A 62 4.62 -13.41 22.66
C THR A 62 4.65 -14.27 21.40
N HIS A 63 4.05 -15.47 21.43
CA HIS A 63 3.94 -16.34 20.25
C HIS A 63 2.99 -15.75 19.19
N ASP A 64 1.84 -15.22 19.59
CA ASP A 64 0.89 -14.56 18.67
C ASP A 64 1.55 -13.36 17.95
N ILE A 65 2.36 -12.60 18.69
CA ILE A 65 3.10 -11.46 18.14
C ILE A 65 4.24 -11.94 17.22
N ALA A 66 4.96 -13.01 17.60
CA ALA A 66 6.01 -13.60 16.77
C ALA A 66 5.46 -14.15 15.44
N LEU A 67 4.29 -14.81 15.45
CA LEU A 67 3.61 -15.25 14.22
C LEU A 67 3.28 -14.07 13.30
N THR A 68 2.86 -12.95 13.87
CA THR A 68 2.55 -11.72 13.12
C THR A 68 3.82 -11.09 12.54
N PHE A 69 4.92 -11.06 13.30
CA PHE A 69 6.23 -10.60 12.82
C PHE A 69 6.71 -11.38 11.59
N PHE A 70 6.52 -12.70 11.61
CA PHE A 70 6.85 -13.60 10.50
C PHE A 70 5.72 -13.76 9.47
N GLY A 71 4.62 -12.99 9.54
CA GLY A 71 3.55 -13.06 8.54
C GLY A 71 2.95 -14.46 8.37
N LYS A 72 2.94 -15.28 9.43
CA LYS A 72 2.55 -16.70 9.35
C LYS A 72 1.05 -16.86 9.18
N ARG A 73 0.65 -17.98 8.57
CA ARG A 73 -0.75 -18.34 8.33
C ARG A 73 -1.58 -18.42 9.62
N SER A 74 -0.98 -18.87 10.72
CA SER A 74 -1.63 -18.98 12.02
C SER A 74 -1.66 -17.67 12.82
N SER A 75 -1.12 -16.55 12.29
CA SER A 75 -1.28 -15.23 12.91
C SER A 75 -2.74 -14.76 12.86
N SER A 76 -3.09 -13.77 13.69
CA SER A 76 -4.45 -13.20 13.74
C SER A 76 -4.91 -12.49 12.46
N SER A 77 -4.02 -12.34 11.47
CA SER A 77 -4.34 -11.80 10.15
C SER A 77 -4.07 -12.79 9.02
N GLY A 78 -3.62 -14.01 9.31
CA GLY A 78 -3.17 -14.96 8.29
C GLY A 78 -2.03 -14.41 7.42
N GLY A 79 -1.16 -13.57 7.98
CA GLY A 79 -0.05 -12.94 7.27
C GLY A 79 -0.40 -11.69 6.46
N ARG A 80 -1.63 -11.18 6.56
CA ARG A 80 -2.13 -10.04 5.75
C ARG A 80 -1.75 -8.67 6.31
N GLN A 81 -1.43 -8.58 7.60
CA GLN A 81 -1.15 -7.30 8.26
C GLN A 81 0.31 -7.13 8.66
N LEU A 82 0.72 -5.86 8.76
CA LEU A 82 2.03 -5.48 9.25
C LEU A 82 2.20 -5.83 10.74
N PRO A 83 3.44 -6.11 11.18
CA PRO A 83 3.76 -6.15 12.60
C PRO A 83 3.32 -4.85 13.29
N GLY A 84 2.78 -4.98 14.50
CA GLY A 84 2.19 -3.86 15.24
C GLY A 84 0.69 -3.66 14.99
N HIS A 85 0.08 -4.25 13.96
CA HIS A 85 -1.38 -4.25 13.81
C HIS A 85 -2.04 -5.38 14.60
N PHE A 86 -2.16 -5.19 15.91
CA PHE A 86 -2.71 -6.19 16.81
C PHE A 86 -4.18 -6.50 16.52
N SER A 87 -4.54 -7.78 16.61
CA SER A 87 -5.90 -8.29 16.51
C SER A 87 -6.01 -9.57 17.33
N SER A 88 -7.08 -9.69 18.12
CA SER A 88 -7.46 -10.93 18.78
C SER A 88 -8.92 -10.87 19.21
N ARG A 89 -9.82 -11.54 18.49
CA ARG A 89 -11.23 -11.57 18.89
C ARG A 89 -11.42 -12.24 20.26
N LYS A 90 -10.65 -13.29 20.55
CA LYS A 90 -10.67 -14.02 21.83
C LYS A 90 -10.41 -13.12 23.04
N ASN A 91 -9.52 -12.14 22.89
CA ASN A 91 -9.14 -11.20 23.94
C ASN A 91 -9.82 -9.82 23.78
N ASN A 92 -10.81 -9.70 22.89
CA ASN A 92 -11.49 -8.44 22.56
C ASN A 92 -10.52 -7.31 22.17
N ILE A 93 -9.44 -7.65 21.47
CA ILE A 93 -8.48 -6.70 20.90
C ILE A 93 -8.88 -6.47 19.45
N TRP A 94 -9.42 -5.30 19.18
CA TRP A 94 -9.94 -4.95 17.87
C TRP A 94 -8.81 -4.72 16.86
N SER A 95 -9.00 -5.21 15.64
CA SER A 95 -8.00 -5.09 14.57
C SER A 95 -7.89 -3.66 14.05
N HIS A 96 -6.91 -2.90 14.55
CA HIS A 96 -6.69 -1.52 14.13
C HIS A 96 -5.95 -1.43 12.77
N PRO A 97 -6.22 -0.40 11.95
CA PRO A 97 -5.53 -0.19 10.68
C PRO A 97 -4.36 0.81 10.81
N SER A 98 -3.53 0.93 9.77
CA SER A 98 -2.42 1.92 9.75
C SER A 98 -2.85 3.38 9.80
N PRO A 99 -3.97 3.83 9.18
CA PRO A 99 -4.47 5.19 9.32
C PRO A 99 -4.83 5.49 10.79
N VAL A 100 -3.87 6.05 11.51
CA VAL A 100 -3.97 6.32 12.95
C VAL A 100 -5.17 7.20 13.28
N GLY A 101 -5.81 6.95 14.42
CA GLY A 101 -7.01 7.66 14.87
C GLY A 101 -8.32 7.13 14.28
N SER A 102 -8.28 6.40 13.16
CA SER A 102 -9.50 5.86 12.52
C SER A 102 -10.18 4.75 13.33
N HIS A 103 -9.50 4.13 14.30
CA HIS A 103 -10.07 3.10 15.17
C HIS A 103 -10.86 3.67 16.37
N LEU A 104 -10.77 4.99 16.62
CA LEU A 104 -11.40 5.63 17.78
C LEU A 104 -12.93 5.69 17.67
N LEU A 105 -13.47 5.91 16.47
CA LEU A 105 -14.91 5.89 16.22
C LEU A 105 -15.50 4.46 16.32
N PRO A 106 -14.87 3.41 15.74
CA PRO A 106 -15.22 2.03 16.05
C PRO A 106 -15.17 1.69 17.53
N ALA A 107 -14.17 2.18 18.29
CA ALA A 107 -14.14 1.99 19.74
C ALA A 107 -15.37 2.62 20.44
N CYS A 108 -15.80 3.81 20.00
CA CYS A 108 -17.04 4.43 20.47
C CYS A 108 -18.27 3.60 20.08
N GLY A 109 -18.31 3.00 18.89
CA GLY A 109 -19.41 2.12 18.48
C GLY A 109 -19.52 0.86 19.36
N ILE A 110 -18.39 0.25 19.72
CA ILE A 110 -18.34 -0.88 20.67
C ILE A 110 -18.86 -0.43 22.05
N ALA A 111 -18.37 0.71 22.55
CA ALA A 111 -18.79 1.26 23.84
C ALA A 111 -20.30 1.61 23.86
N TRP A 112 -20.84 2.07 22.74
CA TRP A 112 -22.27 2.31 22.59
C TRP A 112 -23.06 1.01 22.60
N GLY A 113 -22.58 -0.04 21.93
CA GLY A 113 -23.17 -1.39 22.01
C GLY A 113 -23.23 -1.92 23.44
N ILE A 114 -22.14 -1.80 24.19
CA ILE A 114 -22.06 -2.16 25.62
C ILE A 114 -23.13 -1.44 26.42
N LYS A 115 -23.27 -0.13 26.20
CA LYS A 115 -24.25 0.70 26.90
C LYS A 115 -25.69 0.31 26.55
N LEU A 116 -25.98 0.01 25.29
CA LEU A 116 -27.30 -0.45 24.85
C LEU A 116 -27.68 -1.78 25.50
N ASP A 117 -26.72 -2.67 25.73
CA ASP A 117 -26.93 -3.94 26.45
C ASP A 117 -26.99 -3.77 27.98
N GLY A 118 -26.79 -2.57 28.50
CA GLY A 118 -26.74 -2.31 29.94
C GLY A 118 -25.59 -3.02 30.66
N LYS A 119 -24.53 -3.39 29.93
CA LYS A 119 -23.36 -4.07 30.50
C LYS A 119 -22.39 -3.06 31.11
N ASN A 120 -21.63 -3.51 32.09
CA ASN A 120 -20.60 -2.74 32.77
C ASN A 120 -19.21 -2.91 32.11
N ASN A 121 -19.13 -3.42 30.89
CA ASN A 121 -17.85 -3.50 30.19
C ASN A 121 -17.31 -2.10 29.86
N VAL A 122 -16.01 -2.00 29.63
CA VAL A 122 -15.35 -0.78 29.17
C VAL A 122 -14.57 -1.02 27.88
N VAL A 123 -14.32 0.06 27.15
CA VAL A 123 -13.41 0.07 25.99
C VAL A 123 -12.22 0.96 26.30
N VAL A 124 -10.99 0.44 26.16
CA VAL A 124 -9.77 1.27 26.16
C VAL A 124 -9.36 1.53 24.72
N ALA A 125 -9.28 2.80 24.33
CA ALA A 125 -8.90 3.22 22.99
C ALA A 125 -7.67 4.12 23.07
N SER A 126 -6.53 3.61 22.61
CA SER A 126 -5.23 4.28 22.70
C SER A 126 -4.77 4.80 21.34
N THR A 127 -4.02 5.89 21.34
CA THR A 127 -3.50 6.50 20.10
C THR A 127 -2.29 7.37 20.38
N GLY A 128 -1.41 7.56 19.39
CA GLY A 128 -0.33 8.54 19.49
C GLY A 128 -0.81 9.99 19.43
N GLU A 129 -0.04 10.91 20.00
CA GLU A 129 -0.33 12.35 20.00
C GLU A 129 -0.34 12.98 18.60
N GLY A 130 0.42 12.44 17.65
CA GLY A 130 0.34 12.85 16.24
C GLY A 130 -1.04 12.61 15.62
N ALA A 131 -1.71 11.53 16.01
CA ALA A 131 -3.03 11.17 15.52
C ALA A 131 -4.15 12.01 16.14
N SER A 132 -3.90 12.68 17.26
CA SER A 132 -4.86 13.60 17.89
C SER A 132 -5.23 14.81 17.00
N ARG A 133 -4.50 15.01 15.89
CA ARG A 133 -4.78 16.02 14.87
C ARG A 133 -5.78 15.56 13.80
N GLN A 134 -6.17 14.29 13.78
CA GLN A 134 -7.13 13.74 12.81
C GLN A 134 -8.57 14.16 13.15
N GLY A 135 -9.43 14.31 12.14
CA GLY A 135 -10.85 14.64 12.34
C GLY A 135 -11.58 13.62 13.22
N ASP A 136 -11.34 12.32 12.95
CA ASP A 136 -11.93 11.19 13.67
C ASP A 136 -11.66 11.24 15.19
N PHE A 137 -10.52 11.82 15.62
CA PHE A 137 -10.21 11.96 17.04
C PHE A 137 -11.17 12.93 17.75
N PHE A 138 -11.45 14.09 17.14
CA PHE A 138 -12.38 15.06 17.70
C PHE A 138 -13.82 14.55 17.65
N GLU A 139 -14.20 13.93 16.54
CA GLU A 139 -15.51 13.29 16.39
C GLU A 139 -15.75 12.20 17.44
N ALA A 140 -14.77 11.33 17.68
CA ALA A 140 -14.84 10.30 18.72
C ALA A 140 -14.99 10.88 20.13
N ALA A 141 -14.21 11.90 20.47
CA ALA A 141 -14.33 12.57 21.77
C ALA A 141 -15.71 13.21 21.95
N CYS A 142 -16.22 13.90 20.92
CA CYS A 142 -17.54 14.53 20.94
C CYS A 142 -18.65 13.50 21.19
N VAL A 143 -18.70 12.41 20.39
CA VAL A 143 -19.78 11.43 20.51
C VAL A 143 -19.69 10.61 21.79
N ALA A 144 -18.48 10.34 22.30
CA ALA A 144 -18.30 9.68 23.58
C ALA A 144 -18.85 10.51 24.74
N ILE A 145 -18.64 11.83 24.73
CA ILE A 145 -19.18 12.76 25.73
C ILE A 145 -20.69 12.88 25.57
N GLU A 146 -21.16 13.13 24.34
CA GLU A 146 -22.59 13.28 24.01
C GLU A 146 -23.38 12.07 24.53
N LYS A 147 -22.91 10.86 24.23
CA LYS A 147 -23.60 9.62 24.57
C LYS A 147 -23.20 9.05 25.92
N GLN A 148 -22.33 9.70 26.69
CA GLN A 148 -21.80 9.20 27.97
C GLN A 148 -21.36 7.74 27.85
N LEU A 149 -20.44 7.46 26.93
CA LEU A 149 -19.98 6.11 26.59
C LEU A 149 -18.95 5.59 27.61
N PRO A 150 -18.96 4.27 27.93
CA PRO A 150 -17.98 3.63 28.79
C PRO A 150 -16.64 3.39 28.06
N VAL A 151 -15.96 4.47 27.68
CA VAL A 151 -14.69 4.44 26.94
C VAL A 151 -13.61 5.26 27.65
N VAL A 152 -12.40 4.73 27.67
CA VAL A 152 -11.19 5.40 28.16
C VAL A 152 -10.30 5.71 26.96
N PHE A 153 -10.13 6.98 26.65
CA PHE A 153 -9.17 7.44 25.66
C PHE A 153 -7.80 7.59 26.29
N VAL A 154 -6.78 7.02 25.65
CA VAL A 154 -5.38 7.10 26.10
C VAL A 154 -4.55 7.70 24.98
N VAL A 155 -4.09 8.94 25.15
CA VAL A 155 -3.14 9.55 24.20
C VAL A 155 -1.72 9.31 24.70
N GLU A 156 -0.92 8.64 23.89
CA GLU A 156 0.48 8.32 24.14
C GLU A 156 1.37 9.38 23.49
N ASP A 157 1.79 10.38 24.27
CA ASP A 157 2.61 11.51 23.82
C ASP A 157 4.09 11.21 24.06
N ASN A 158 4.72 10.60 23.07
CA ASN A 158 6.18 10.44 23.02
C ASN A 158 6.91 11.70 22.48
N GLY A 159 6.17 12.77 22.23
CA GLY A 159 6.68 14.05 21.76
C GLY A 159 7.12 14.14 20.31
N ILE A 160 7.00 13.07 19.52
CA ILE A 160 7.48 13.03 18.14
C ILE A 160 6.62 12.17 17.20
N ALA A 161 6.01 12.82 16.20
CA ALA A 161 5.27 12.16 15.13
C ALA A 161 6.20 11.83 13.97
N ILE A 162 6.57 10.55 13.83
CA ILE A 162 7.58 10.05 12.88
C ILE A 162 8.94 10.72 13.12
N SER A 163 9.23 11.82 12.42
CA SER A 163 10.44 12.63 12.54
C SER A 163 10.15 14.09 12.94
N THR A 164 8.88 14.44 13.15
CA THR A 164 8.43 15.81 13.46
C THR A 164 8.18 15.96 14.95
N PRO A 165 8.94 16.81 15.67
CA PRO A 165 8.66 17.14 17.06
C PRO A 165 7.25 17.73 17.21
N ASN A 166 6.48 17.22 18.18
CA ASN A 166 5.04 17.48 18.25
C ASN A 166 4.54 17.97 19.63
N ARG A 167 5.40 18.03 20.66
CA ARG A 167 5.03 18.46 22.02
C ARG A 167 4.36 19.85 22.09
N ASN A 168 4.67 20.74 21.13
CA ASN A 168 4.10 22.08 21.06
C ASN A 168 3.02 22.25 19.97
N ALA A 169 2.72 21.20 19.21
CA ALA A 169 1.85 21.27 18.03
C ALA A 169 0.61 20.35 18.14
N ASN A 170 0.53 19.50 19.16
CA ASN A 170 -0.67 18.72 19.45
C ASN A 170 -1.84 19.62 19.95
N PRO A 171 -3.12 19.20 19.80
CA PRO A 171 -4.28 20.01 20.15
C PRO A 171 -4.35 20.43 21.63
N LEU A 172 -3.81 19.63 22.54
CA LEU A 172 -3.79 19.95 23.96
C LEU A 172 -2.83 21.13 24.24
N ALA A 173 -1.62 21.07 23.67
CA ALA A 173 -0.63 22.13 23.73
C ALA A 173 -1.12 23.43 23.08
N LEU A 174 -1.83 23.32 21.95
CA LEU A 174 -2.42 24.46 21.24
C LEU A 174 -3.63 25.09 21.96
N GLY A 175 -4.15 24.45 23.02
CA GLY A 175 -5.35 24.94 23.72
C GLY A 175 -6.65 24.80 22.92
N VAL A 176 -6.67 23.90 21.94
CA VAL A 176 -7.87 23.60 21.13
C VAL A 176 -8.83 22.69 21.90
N MET A 177 -8.32 21.89 22.83
CA MET A 177 -9.10 21.02 23.70
C MET A 177 -9.25 21.59 25.10
N ASP A 178 -10.34 21.19 25.77
CA ASP A 178 -10.60 21.47 27.18
C ASP A 178 -9.59 20.72 28.07
N LYS A 179 -8.57 21.44 28.55
CA LYS A 179 -7.47 20.86 29.35
C LYS A 179 -7.95 20.22 30.65
N GLU A 180 -9.06 20.67 31.22
CA GLU A 180 -9.57 20.13 32.49
C GLU A 180 -10.14 18.71 32.33
N ARG A 181 -10.50 18.32 31.10
CA ARG A 181 -11.00 16.97 30.81
C ARG A 181 -9.89 15.94 30.64
N TRP A 182 -8.71 16.38 30.24
CA TRP A 182 -7.57 15.53 29.93
C TRP A 182 -6.64 15.43 31.14
N VAL A 183 -6.63 14.27 31.78
CA VAL A 183 -5.71 14.00 32.89
C VAL A 183 -4.33 13.74 32.29
N GLN A 184 -3.41 14.68 32.51
CA GLN A 184 -2.01 14.53 32.12
C GLN A 184 -1.26 13.71 33.17
N VAL A 185 -0.56 12.67 32.72
CA VAL A 185 0.15 11.71 33.56
C VAL A 185 1.57 11.58 33.04
N ASP A 186 2.55 11.48 33.94
CA ASP A 186 3.91 11.07 33.56
C ASP A 186 3.87 9.58 33.16
N GLY A 187 3.74 9.34 31.86
CA GLY A 187 3.63 8.01 31.27
C GLY A 187 4.90 7.17 31.40
N THR A 188 5.99 7.73 31.93
CA THR A 188 7.23 6.99 32.23
C THR A 188 7.20 6.32 33.61
N LYS A 189 6.25 6.69 34.47
CA LYS A 189 6.10 6.14 35.83
C LYS A 189 4.94 5.16 35.88
N VAL A 190 5.25 3.89 36.09
CA VAL A 190 4.27 2.79 36.03
C VAL A 190 3.18 2.93 37.10
N ALA A 191 3.53 3.37 38.31
CA ALA A 191 2.56 3.60 39.38
C ALA A 191 1.56 4.72 39.04
N ASP A 192 2.02 5.81 38.43
CA ASP A 192 1.15 6.94 38.03
C ASP A 192 0.15 6.50 36.96
N VAL A 193 0.62 5.73 35.96
CA VAL A 193 -0.25 5.15 34.92
C VAL A 193 -1.23 4.13 35.51
N TYR A 194 -0.78 3.30 36.47
CA TYR A 194 -1.65 2.34 37.16
C TYR A 194 -2.78 3.05 37.91
N HIS A 195 -2.49 4.09 38.70
CA HIS A 195 -3.49 4.81 39.48
C HIS A 195 -4.44 5.61 38.60
N ALA A 196 -3.94 6.32 37.59
CA ALA A 196 -4.77 7.04 36.64
C ALA A 196 -5.68 6.09 35.83
N GLY A 197 -5.15 4.94 35.43
CA GLY A 197 -5.91 3.88 34.78
C GLY A 197 -7.03 3.33 35.66
N ALA A 198 -6.77 3.12 36.95
CA ALA A 198 -7.76 2.63 37.91
C ALA A 198 -8.97 3.56 38.00
N GLU A 199 -8.71 4.86 38.18
CA GLU A 199 -9.76 5.89 38.28
C GLU A 199 -10.53 6.01 36.95
N ALA A 200 -9.82 6.08 35.83
CA ALA A 200 -10.41 6.23 34.50
C ALA A 200 -11.34 5.06 34.15
N VAL A 201 -10.89 3.82 34.39
CA VAL A 201 -11.67 2.60 34.14
C VAL A 201 -12.86 2.50 35.10
N ALA A 202 -12.66 2.77 36.40
CA ALA A 202 -13.75 2.72 37.39
C ALA A 202 -14.85 3.74 37.06
N LYS A 203 -14.48 4.96 36.63
CA LYS A 203 -15.43 5.98 36.19
C LYS A 203 -16.22 5.52 34.96
N ALA A 204 -15.55 5.03 33.92
CA ALA A 204 -16.21 4.55 32.71
C ALA A 204 -17.16 3.37 33.01
N ARG A 205 -16.69 2.40 33.81
CA ARG A 205 -17.43 1.20 34.23
C ARG A 205 -18.68 1.51 35.05
N SER A 206 -18.60 2.51 35.94
CA SER A 206 -19.73 2.92 36.78
C SER A 206 -20.77 3.78 36.04
N GLY A 207 -20.57 4.04 34.75
CA GLY A 207 -21.49 4.87 33.95
C GLY A 207 -21.24 6.37 34.07
N GLY A 208 -20.11 6.79 34.65
CA GLY A 208 -19.69 8.19 34.75
C GLY A 208 -19.27 8.86 33.43
N GLY A 209 -19.51 8.20 32.30
CA GLY A 209 -19.14 8.64 30.96
C GLY A 209 -17.66 8.39 30.63
N PRO A 210 -17.14 9.00 29.55
CA PRO A 210 -15.79 8.74 29.09
C PRO A 210 -14.72 9.32 30.02
N SER A 211 -13.53 8.72 29.93
CA SER A 211 -12.31 9.19 30.60
C SER A 211 -11.24 9.49 29.56
N PHE A 212 -10.40 10.50 29.82
CA PHE A 212 -9.40 10.99 28.89
C PHE A 212 -8.05 11.11 29.59
N LEU A 213 -7.08 10.29 29.19
CA LEU A 213 -5.73 10.26 29.72
C LEU A 213 -4.75 10.77 28.63
N TRP A 214 -3.80 11.60 29.05
CA TRP A 214 -2.71 12.07 28.20
C TRP A 214 -1.38 11.70 28.86
N LEU A 215 -0.73 10.67 28.34
CA LEU A 215 0.48 10.08 28.92
C LEU A 215 1.71 10.71 28.28
N ASP A 216 2.49 11.48 29.05
CA ASP A 216 3.80 11.97 28.63
C ASP A 216 4.84 10.87 28.77
N LEU A 217 5.29 10.32 27.64
CA LEU A 217 6.22 9.21 27.60
C LEU A 217 7.33 9.44 26.58
N GLU A 218 8.11 8.41 26.29
CA GLU A 218 9.28 8.50 25.42
C GLU A 218 9.24 7.43 24.31
N ARG A 219 9.89 7.72 23.18
CA ARG A 219 10.10 6.74 22.11
C ARG A 219 11.56 6.29 22.10
N GLY A 220 11.82 5.09 22.60
CA GLY A 220 13.17 4.54 22.73
C GLY A 220 13.79 4.02 21.42
N THR A 221 12.99 3.81 20.38
CA THR A 221 13.45 3.32 19.07
C THR A 221 13.24 4.36 17.95
N SER A 222 13.75 4.04 16.76
CA SER A 222 13.29 4.66 15.51
C SER A 222 11.77 4.51 15.34
N HIS A 223 11.18 5.31 14.44
CA HIS A 223 9.75 5.22 14.15
C HIS A 223 9.35 3.81 13.70
N SER A 224 10.15 3.21 12.83
CA SER A 224 10.08 1.83 12.35
C SER A 224 11.49 1.36 11.95
N SER A 225 11.62 0.11 11.50
CA SER A 225 12.86 -0.43 10.95
C SER A 225 13.32 0.21 9.64
N ALA A 226 12.46 0.96 8.97
CA ALA A 226 12.78 1.74 7.77
C ALA A 226 13.27 3.17 8.10
N ASP A 227 13.36 3.51 9.39
CA ASP A 227 13.71 4.83 9.89
C ASP A 227 14.97 4.81 10.77
N ASP A 228 15.67 5.94 10.82
CA ASP A 228 16.79 6.16 11.73
C ASP A 228 16.63 7.48 12.47
N HIS A 229 16.23 7.38 13.74
CA HIS A 229 15.99 8.55 14.57
C HIS A 229 17.24 9.41 14.83
N ARG A 230 18.46 8.89 14.63
CA ARG A 230 19.71 9.64 14.83
C ARG A 230 19.93 10.69 13.75
N LEU A 231 19.20 10.60 12.64
CA LEU A 231 19.25 11.59 11.57
C LEU A 231 18.54 12.90 11.94
N TYR A 232 17.62 12.86 12.90
CA TYR A 232 16.81 14.04 13.29
C TYR A 232 16.71 14.26 14.80
N ARG A 233 17.18 13.34 15.63
CA ARG A 233 17.32 13.48 17.09
C ARG A 233 18.79 13.53 17.46
N CYS A 234 19.18 14.50 18.27
CA CYS A 234 20.57 14.62 18.69
C CYS A 234 20.91 13.60 19.80
N LYS A 235 22.19 13.23 19.93
CA LYS A 235 22.65 12.27 20.94
C LYS A 235 22.17 12.61 22.36
N LYS A 236 22.26 13.89 22.74
CA LYS A 236 21.83 14.39 24.06
C LYS A 236 20.32 14.18 24.31
N GLU A 237 19.50 14.22 23.26
CA GLU A 237 18.07 13.94 23.36
C GLU A 237 17.80 12.45 23.57
N LEU A 238 18.55 11.59 22.86
CA LEU A 238 18.46 10.14 23.02
C LEU A 238 18.93 9.68 24.41
N GLU A 239 20.04 10.23 24.91
CA GLU A 239 20.52 9.96 26.28
C GLU A 239 19.45 10.33 27.33
N LYS A 240 18.75 11.46 27.15
CA LYS A 240 17.62 11.86 28.01
C LYS A 240 16.39 10.94 27.89
N THR A 241 16.16 10.39 26.71
CA THR A 241 15.07 9.42 26.47
C THR A 241 15.31 8.16 27.30
N GLU A 242 16.56 7.70 27.34
CA GLU A 242 17.00 6.53 28.13
C GLU A 242 16.93 6.75 29.64
N GLU A 243 17.22 7.98 30.10
CA GLU A 243 17.02 8.37 31.51
C GLU A 243 15.55 8.24 31.96
N ARG A 244 14.60 8.35 31.02
CA ARG A 244 13.15 8.28 31.23
C ARG A 244 12.54 6.94 30.81
N ASP A 245 13.35 5.89 30.68
CA ASP A 245 12.85 4.55 30.33
C ASP A 245 11.97 3.98 31.46
N PRO A 246 10.69 3.60 31.19
CA PRO A 246 9.78 3.16 32.23
C PRO A 246 10.20 1.85 32.92
N ILE A 247 10.92 0.96 32.24
CA ILE A 247 11.43 -0.28 32.87
C ILE A 247 12.58 0.06 33.82
N LYS A 248 13.47 0.97 33.41
CA LYS A 248 14.58 1.43 34.24
C LYS A 248 14.08 2.12 35.51
N LEU A 249 13.14 3.06 35.36
CA LEU A 249 12.58 3.79 36.50
C LEU A 249 11.86 2.84 37.48
N LEU A 250 11.08 1.89 36.97
CA LEU A 250 10.42 0.89 37.81
C LEU A 250 11.45 -0.02 38.51
N ARG A 251 12.53 -0.43 37.83
CA ARG A 251 13.62 -1.22 38.44
C ARG A 251 14.22 -0.48 39.64
N GLU A 252 14.57 0.79 39.47
CA GLU A 252 15.15 1.63 40.53
C GLU A 252 14.19 1.76 41.72
N GLU A 253 12.89 1.94 41.46
CA GLU A 253 11.84 2.01 42.49
C GLU A 253 11.72 0.69 43.28
N LEU A 254 11.59 -0.45 42.59
CA LEU A 254 11.45 -1.77 43.23
C LEU A 254 12.66 -2.16 44.08
N LEU A 255 13.87 -1.79 43.65
CA LEU A 255 15.11 -1.98 44.41
C LEU A 255 15.15 -1.08 45.65
N ALA A 256 14.79 0.20 45.50
CA ALA A 256 14.78 1.16 46.60
C ALA A 256 13.78 0.77 47.69
N GLU A 257 12.62 0.24 47.30
CA GLU A 257 11.58 -0.26 48.20
C GLU A 257 11.85 -1.68 48.73
N LYS A 258 12.89 -2.36 48.21
CA LYS A 258 13.25 -3.74 48.56
C LYS A 258 12.13 -4.74 48.28
N ILE A 259 11.35 -4.49 47.23
CA ILE A 259 10.33 -5.42 46.72
C ILE A 259 10.98 -6.55 45.94
N LEU A 260 12.02 -6.23 45.16
CA LEU A 260 12.86 -7.20 44.44
C LEU A 260 14.34 -6.92 44.72
N THR A 261 15.17 -7.95 44.58
CA THR A 261 16.64 -7.81 44.54
C THR A 261 17.16 -7.73 43.11
N GLU A 262 18.42 -7.34 42.96
CA GLU A 262 19.11 -7.27 41.67
C GLU A 262 19.19 -8.65 41.01
N GLU A 263 19.38 -9.70 41.81
CA GLU A 263 19.39 -11.09 41.37
C GLU A 263 18.01 -11.51 40.83
N GLU A 264 16.93 -11.24 41.55
CA GLU A 264 15.57 -11.58 41.11
C GLU A 264 15.18 -10.87 39.80
N ILE A 265 15.53 -9.59 39.66
CA ILE A 265 15.30 -8.84 38.42
C ILE A 265 16.11 -9.45 37.27
N SER A 266 17.38 -9.79 37.50
CA SER A 266 18.24 -10.41 36.50
C SER A 266 17.72 -11.77 36.06
N GLU A 267 17.16 -12.56 37.00
CA GLU A 267 16.50 -13.84 36.70
C GLU A 267 15.26 -13.63 35.79
N ILE A 268 14.41 -12.65 36.10
CA ILE A 268 13.23 -12.31 35.28
C ILE A 268 13.65 -11.87 33.87
N GLU A 269 14.68 -11.03 33.75
CA GLU A 269 15.20 -10.59 32.45
C GLU A 269 15.77 -11.76 31.64
N ALA A 270 16.53 -12.65 32.28
CA ALA A 270 17.10 -13.84 31.64
C ALA A 270 16.00 -14.82 31.18
N GLU A 271 14.99 -15.07 32.02
CA GLU A 271 13.84 -15.91 31.68
C GLU A 271 13.06 -15.33 30.49
N ALA A 272 12.74 -14.04 30.52
CA ALA A 272 12.02 -13.38 29.44
C ALA A 272 12.81 -13.38 28.13
N LYS A 273 14.14 -13.21 28.18
CA LYS A 273 15.03 -13.28 27.02
C LYS A 273 15.03 -14.67 26.42
N GLU A 274 15.22 -15.71 27.23
CA GLU A 274 15.21 -17.10 26.77
C GLU A 274 13.83 -17.51 26.23
N ASN A 275 12.75 -17.10 26.89
CA ASN A 275 11.39 -17.31 26.40
C ASN A 275 11.17 -16.67 25.03
N ALA A 276 11.52 -15.39 24.86
CA ALA A 276 11.43 -14.71 23.56
C ALA A 276 12.26 -15.43 22.49
N ARG A 277 13.47 -15.90 22.83
CA ARG A 277 14.30 -16.67 21.89
C ARG A 277 13.61 -17.95 21.42
N GLN A 278 13.08 -18.75 22.36
CA GLN A 278 12.42 -20.03 22.06
C GLN A 278 11.13 -19.84 21.27
N VAL A 279 10.29 -18.90 21.70
CA VAL A 279 9.00 -18.61 21.07
C VAL A 279 9.17 -18.15 19.62
N TYR A 280 10.14 -17.28 19.33
CA TYR A 280 10.39 -16.86 17.94
C TYR A 280 11.03 -17.98 17.11
N LEU A 281 11.82 -18.87 17.71
CA LEU A 281 12.34 -20.05 17.01
C LEU A 281 11.21 -21.03 16.64
N GLU A 282 10.22 -21.18 17.52
CA GLU A 282 9.02 -21.97 17.26
C GLU A 282 8.12 -21.33 16.20
N ALA A 283 7.74 -20.06 16.38
CA ALA A 283 6.85 -19.34 15.47
C ALA A 283 7.39 -19.30 14.04
N ARG A 284 8.72 -19.23 13.86
CA ARG A 284 9.36 -19.27 12.54
C ARG A 284 9.08 -20.57 11.77
N LYS A 285 8.86 -21.68 12.48
CA LYS A 285 8.58 -23.01 11.90
C LYS A 285 7.12 -23.19 11.50
N ALA A 286 6.23 -22.27 11.89
CA ALA A 286 4.82 -22.33 11.50
C ALA A 286 4.65 -22.16 9.98
N ASP A 287 3.52 -22.62 9.45
CA ASP A 287 3.23 -22.58 8.03
C ASP A 287 3.09 -21.15 7.51
N ASP A 288 3.61 -20.92 6.30
CA ASP A 288 3.38 -19.68 5.55
C ASP A 288 1.96 -19.69 4.94
N PRO A 289 1.37 -18.52 4.63
CA PRO A 289 0.06 -18.44 3.97
C PRO A 289 0.05 -19.10 2.59
N GLU A 290 -1.08 -19.65 2.18
CA GLU A 290 -1.23 -20.24 0.85
C GLU A 290 -1.74 -19.20 -0.18
N GLU A 291 -1.24 -19.26 -1.42
CA GLU A 291 -1.70 -18.36 -2.50
C GLU A 291 -3.22 -18.44 -2.74
N SER A 292 -3.79 -19.63 -2.55
CA SER A 292 -5.22 -19.91 -2.71
C SER A 292 -6.11 -19.14 -1.71
N GLU A 293 -5.53 -18.69 -0.59
CA GLU A 293 -6.24 -18.02 0.50
C GLU A 293 -6.30 -16.51 0.33
N ASN A 294 -5.68 -15.94 -0.71
CA ASN A 294 -5.60 -14.48 -0.88
C ASN A 294 -6.98 -13.81 -0.93
N SER A 295 -7.97 -14.44 -1.57
CA SER A 295 -9.35 -13.94 -1.66
C SER A 295 -10.27 -14.44 -0.53
N LEU A 296 -9.77 -15.28 0.38
CA LEU A 296 -10.55 -15.83 1.47
C LEU A 296 -10.95 -14.72 2.46
N HIS A 297 -12.18 -14.77 2.96
CA HIS A 297 -12.73 -13.80 3.92
C HIS A 297 -12.92 -12.37 3.37
N LEU A 298 -12.98 -12.17 2.05
CA LEU A 298 -13.45 -10.91 1.48
C LEU A 298 -14.92 -10.64 1.84
N THR A 299 -15.78 -11.64 1.63
CA THR A 299 -17.20 -11.67 2.02
C THR A 299 -17.57 -13.09 2.46
N ASP A 300 -18.68 -13.24 3.17
CA ASP A 300 -19.38 -14.51 3.33
C ASP A 300 -20.17 -14.82 2.06
N PRO A 301 -20.24 -16.09 1.63
CA PRO A 301 -21.21 -16.49 0.63
C PRO A 301 -22.63 -16.17 1.15
N ALA A 302 -23.35 -15.31 0.43
CA ALA A 302 -24.74 -15.02 0.75
C ALA A 302 -25.55 -16.32 0.79
N PRO A 303 -26.50 -16.47 1.75
CA PRO A 303 -27.31 -17.67 1.81
C PRO A 303 -28.07 -17.86 0.48
N PRO A 304 -28.08 -19.08 -0.10
CA PRO A 304 -28.57 -19.32 -1.45
C PRO A 304 -30.07 -19.02 -1.62
N ILE A 305 -30.83 -18.93 -0.52
CA ILE A 305 -32.24 -18.57 -0.50
C ILE A 305 -32.44 -17.46 0.54
N ALA A 306 -32.61 -16.22 0.06
CA ALA A 306 -33.08 -15.13 0.91
C ALA A 306 -34.52 -15.42 1.37
N GLN A 307 -34.81 -15.20 2.65
CA GLN A 307 -36.19 -15.33 3.12
C GLN A 307 -37.03 -14.20 2.53
N ARG A 308 -38.34 -14.42 2.39
CA ARG A 308 -39.23 -13.35 1.93
C ARG A 308 -39.36 -12.29 3.03
N PRO A 309 -39.40 -11.00 2.68
CA PRO A 309 -39.71 -9.95 3.63
C PRO A 309 -41.10 -10.19 4.23
N PRO A 310 -41.26 -10.22 5.57
CA PRO A 310 -42.54 -10.42 6.23
C PRO A 310 -43.35 -9.11 6.28
N VAL A 311 -43.39 -8.38 5.16
CA VAL A 311 -44.05 -7.09 5.02
C VAL A 311 -45.33 -7.25 4.21
N GLN A 312 -46.38 -6.52 4.61
CA GLN A 312 -47.61 -6.39 3.84
C GLN A 312 -47.65 -4.99 3.24
N LEU A 313 -47.66 -4.91 1.92
CA LEU A 313 -47.74 -3.66 1.17
C LEU A 313 -49.08 -3.61 0.42
N GLY A 314 -49.56 -2.41 0.12
CA GLY A 314 -50.79 -2.23 -0.66
C GLY A 314 -50.61 -2.69 -2.11
N GLU A 315 -51.72 -2.90 -2.84
CA GLU A 315 -51.69 -3.30 -4.26
C GLU A 315 -50.84 -2.33 -5.10
N ARG A 316 -50.89 -1.03 -4.78
CA ARG A 316 -50.00 0.00 -5.31
C ARG A 316 -49.23 0.62 -4.16
N THR A 317 -47.91 0.71 -4.30
CA THR A 317 -47.02 1.18 -3.25
C THR A 317 -45.86 1.95 -3.86
N ARG A 318 -45.42 3.03 -3.21
CA ARG A 318 -44.21 3.77 -3.60
C ARG A 318 -42.98 3.13 -2.96
N MET A 319 -41.81 3.32 -3.55
CA MET A 319 -40.58 2.74 -3.01
C MET A 319 -40.30 3.25 -1.58
N LEU A 320 -40.54 4.53 -1.29
CA LEU A 320 -40.36 5.09 0.06
C LEU A 320 -41.24 4.39 1.12
N ASP A 321 -42.48 4.03 0.76
CA ASP A 321 -43.41 3.35 1.68
C ASP A 321 -42.99 1.89 1.91
N ALA A 322 -42.46 1.23 0.87
CA ALA A 322 -41.91 -0.11 0.95
C ALA A 322 -40.65 -0.16 1.82
N VAL A 323 -39.74 0.81 1.66
CA VAL A 323 -38.56 0.99 2.50
C VAL A 323 -39.00 1.17 3.96
N ASN A 324 -39.86 2.15 4.24
CA ASN A 324 -40.32 2.42 5.60
C ASN A 324 -40.98 1.21 6.27
N SER A 325 -41.88 0.53 5.57
CA SER A 325 -42.58 -0.65 6.10
C SER A 325 -41.62 -1.80 6.37
N THR A 326 -40.58 -1.96 5.54
CA THR A 326 -39.57 -2.99 5.73
C THR A 326 -38.65 -2.67 6.92
N LEU A 327 -38.21 -1.42 7.07
CA LEU A 327 -37.40 -1.00 8.22
C LEU A 327 -38.18 -1.13 9.55
N LYS A 328 -39.50 -0.91 9.55
CA LYS A 328 -40.36 -1.20 10.71
C LYS A 328 -40.35 -2.68 11.09
N GLU A 329 -40.44 -3.58 10.10
CA GLU A 329 -40.37 -5.02 10.37
C GLU A 329 -38.96 -5.46 10.81
N VAL A 330 -37.89 -4.81 10.33
CA VAL A 330 -36.52 -5.00 10.84
C VAL A 330 -36.46 -4.61 12.32
N LEU A 331 -36.84 -3.38 12.66
CA LEU A 331 -36.81 -2.86 14.05
C LEU A 331 -37.62 -3.72 15.02
N LYS A 332 -38.77 -4.22 14.56
CA LYS A 332 -39.67 -5.06 15.35
C LYS A 332 -39.14 -6.48 15.60
N ARG A 333 -38.41 -7.06 14.64
CA ARG A 333 -38.02 -8.48 14.66
C ARG A 333 -36.57 -8.72 15.04
N ASN A 334 -35.72 -7.73 14.86
CA ASN A 334 -34.31 -7.80 15.20
C ASN A 334 -34.05 -6.88 16.41
N GLU A 335 -33.88 -7.47 17.59
CA GLU A 335 -33.60 -6.70 18.81
C GLU A 335 -32.26 -5.97 18.74
N ASP A 336 -31.32 -6.51 17.98
CA ASP A 336 -29.98 -5.94 17.77
C ASP A 336 -29.95 -4.84 16.70
N SER A 337 -31.05 -4.56 15.99
CA SER A 337 -31.06 -3.51 14.97
C SER A 337 -31.02 -2.12 15.57
N ILE A 338 -30.06 -1.29 15.15
CA ILE A 338 -29.90 0.10 15.59
C ILE A 338 -29.98 1.02 14.37
N PHE A 339 -30.75 2.11 14.47
CA PHE A 339 -30.94 3.10 13.42
C PHE A 339 -30.36 4.43 13.84
N TYR A 340 -29.46 4.97 13.02
CA TYR A 340 -28.79 6.24 13.31
C TYR A 340 -28.44 6.98 12.02
N GLY A 341 -28.66 8.28 11.99
CA GLY A 341 -28.41 9.10 10.79
C GLY A 341 -28.96 10.49 10.96
N GLN A 342 -28.70 11.37 9.99
CA GLN A 342 -29.10 12.77 10.09
C GLN A 342 -30.60 12.90 9.86
N ASP A 343 -31.31 13.53 10.80
CA ASP A 343 -32.75 13.79 10.74
C ASP A 343 -33.68 12.56 10.69
N ILE A 344 -33.17 11.35 10.92
CA ILE A 344 -33.96 10.10 10.81
C ILE A 344 -35.02 9.94 11.91
N ALA A 345 -34.91 10.66 13.02
CA ALA A 345 -35.88 10.57 14.11
C ALA A 345 -37.19 11.31 13.76
N ASP A 346 -38.28 10.88 14.39
CA ASP A 346 -39.58 11.53 14.35
C ASP A 346 -39.52 12.93 14.99
N PRO A 347 -40.37 13.88 14.52
CA PRO A 347 -41.50 13.71 13.59
C PRO A 347 -41.12 13.76 12.10
N LYS A 348 -39.83 13.93 11.76
CA LYS A 348 -39.38 14.08 10.37
C LYS A 348 -39.26 12.71 9.68
N GLY A 349 -38.42 11.82 10.22
CA GLY A 349 -38.21 10.48 9.66
C GLY A 349 -37.20 10.43 8.50
N GLY A 350 -36.24 11.36 8.45
CA GLY A 350 -35.30 11.55 7.34
C GLY A 350 -35.84 12.49 6.27
N VAL A 351 -34.98 12.93 5.33
CA VAL A 351 -35.36 13.86 4.24
C VAL A 351 -36.50 13.30 3.38
N PHE A 352 -36.45 12.00 3.10
CA PHE A 352 -37.47 11.28 2.31
C PHE A 352 -38.47 10.51 3.18
N ARG A 353 -38.48 10.75 4.50
CA ARG A 353 -39.38 10.10 5.47
C ARG A 353 -39.25 8.56 5.54
N LEU A 354 -38.09 8.01 5.14
CA LEU A 354 -37.81 6.57 5.10
C LEU A 354 -37.93 5.90 6.47
N THR A 355 -37.65 6.61 7.55
CA THR A 355 -37.69 6.09 8.94
C THR A 355 -38.85 6.67 9.74
N ALA A 356 -39.84 7.29 9.11
CA ALA A 356 -40.99 7.85 9.80
C ALA A 356 -41.73 6.80 10.67
N GLY A 357 -41.96 7.15 11.93
CA GLY A 357 -42.59 6.34 12.96
C GLY A 357 -41.66 5.38 13.71
N LEU A 358 -40.40 5.21 13.29
CA LEU A 358 -39.48 4.26 13.93
C LEU A 358 -39.08 4.73 15.33
N SER A 359 -38.66 5.99 15.51
CA SER A 359 -38.23 6.47 16.83
C SER A 359 -39.39 6.76 17.78
N THR A 360 -40.61 6.98 17.27
CA THR A 360 -41.82 6.96 18.09
C THR A 360 -42.10 5.57 18.64
N THR A 361 -41.78 4.53 17.86
CA THR A 361 -41.95 3.13 18.29
C THR A 361 -40.85 2.72 19.26
N ASP A 362 -39.60 3.11 18.99
CA ASP A 362 -38.44 2.74 19.80
C ASP A 362 -37.39 3.88 19.80
N PRO A 363 -37.45 4.81 20.77
CA PRO A 363 -36.54 5.94 20.82
C PRO A 363 -35.13 5.57 21.28
N ASP A 364 -34.92 4.40 21.88
CA ASP A 364 -33.61 3.97 22.38
C ASP A 364 -32.74 3.40 21.26
N ARG A 365 -33.35 2.75 20.27
CA ARG A 365 -32.66 2.15 19.12
C ARG A 365 -32.67 3.02 17.86
N VAL A 366 -33.43 4.11 17.84
CA VAL A 366 -33.59 4.98 16.65
C VAL A 366 -33.34 6.44 17.03
N GLY A 367 -32.27 7.04 16.51
CA GLY A 367 -31.87 8.40 16.89
C GLY A 367 -31.17 9.20 15.81
N ASN A 368 -31.13 10.52 15.99
CA ASN A 368 -30.41 11.42 15.10
C ASN A 368 -28.91 11.40 15.36
N SER A 369 -28.13 11.39 14.29
CA SER A 369 -26.69 11.63 14.33
C SER A 369 -26.34 13.12 14.31
N PRO A 370 -25.13 13.49 14.77
CA PRO A 370 -24.54 14.77 14.37
C PRO A 370 -24.31 14.83 12.85
N ILE A 371 -23.99 16.03 12.36
CA ILE A 371 -23.57 16.26 10.97
C ILE A 371 -22.10 15.87 10.83
N ALA A 372 -21.84 14.56 10.88
CA ALA A 372 -20.51 13.99 10.88
C ALA A 372 -20.54 12.56 10.31
N GLU A 373 -20.25 12.41 9.02
CA GLU A 373 -20.39 11.13 8.31
C GLU A 373 -19.35 10.09 8.74
N SER A 374 -18.16 10.53 9.18
CA SER A 374 -17.17 9.63 9.79
C SER A 374 -17.74 9.01 11.07
N THR A 375 -18.34 9.82 11.95
CA THR A 375 -19.05 9.34 13.15
C THR A 375 -20.12 8.30 12.81
N ILE A 376 -20.95 8.55 11.80
CA ILE A 376 -22.02 7.62 11.40
C ILE A 376 -21.41 6.25 11.04
N ILE A 377 -20.45 6.21 10.11
CA ILE A 377 -19.89 4.95 9.60
C ILE A 377 -18.99 4.27 10.64
N GLY A 378 -18.19 5.03 11.39
CA GLY A 378 -17.30 4.49 12.41
C GLY A 378 -18.07 3.86 13.58
N LEU A 379 -19.16 4.50 14.05
CA LEU A 379 -20.04 3.91 15.05
C LEU A 379 -20.73 2.64 14.52
N ALA A 380 -21.17 2.64 13.26
CA ALA A 380 -21.74 1.44 12.63
C ALA A 380 -20.73 0.28 12.65
N CYS A 381 -19.47 0.55 12.29
CA CYS A 381 -18.41 -0.45 12.35
C CYS A 381 -18.24 -1.04 13.76
N GLY A 382 -18.15 -0.17 14.77
CA GLY A 382 -17.98 -0.60 16.16
C GLY A 382 -19.17 -1.39 16.72
N LEU A 383 -20.39 -0.90 16.49
CA LEU A 383 -21.62 -1.59 16.89
C LEU A 383 -21.71 -2.98 16.24
N ALA A 384 -21.40 -3.06 14.95
CA ALA A 384 -21.39 -4.32 14.22
C ALA A 384 -20.35 -5.31 14.78
N CYS A 385 -19.14 -4.84 15.09
CA CYS A 385 -18.09 -5.65 15.70
C CYS A 385 -18.48 -6.14 17.10
N TYR A 386 -19.17 -5.32 17.88
CA TYR A 386 -19.67 -5.69 19.20
C TYR A 386 -20.72 -6.80 19.14
N GLY A 387 -21.60 -6.76 18.12
CA GLY A 387 -22.65 -7.76 17.90
C GLY A 387 -24.01 -7.18 17.57
N LYS A 388 -24.12 -5.86 17.35
CA LYS A 388 -25.36 -5.20 16.91
C LYS A 388 -25.50 -5.22 15.39
N LYS A 389 -26.68 -4.83 14.89
CA LYS A 389 -27.02 -4.74 13.46
C LYS A 389 -27.35 -3.29 13.06
N PRO A 390 -26.35 -2.46 12.72
CA PRO A 390 -26.58 -1.08 12.32
C PRO A 390 -27.36 -0.98 10.98
N PHE A 391 -28.35 -0.12 10.93
CA PHE A 391 -29.07 0.37 9.74
C PHE A 391 -28.95 1.89 9.71
N PHE A 392 -27.82 2.39 9.20
CA PHE A 392 -27.46 3.80 9.33
C PHE A 392 -27.64 4.55 8.01
N GLU A 393 -28.15 5.77 8.11
CA GLU A 393 -28.39 6.64 6.95
C GLU A 393 -27.26 7.63 6.73
N ILE A 394 -26.77 7.71 5.49
CA ILE A 394 -26.09 8.90 4.98
C ILE A 394 -27.12 9.68 4.18
N GLN A 395 -27.32 10.97 4.52
CA GLN A 395 -28.48 11.74 4.05
C GLN A 395 -28.60 11.79 2.52
N PHE A 396 -27.47 11.94 1.84
CA PHE A 396 -27.32 11.76 0.39
C PHE A 396 -25.94 11.15 0.13
N ILE A 397 -25.81 10.23 -0.84
CA ILE A 397 -24.52 9.57 -1.10
C ILE A 397 -23.39 10.56 -1.41
N ASP A 398 -23.72 11.73 -1.97
CA ASP A 398 -22.80 12.83 -2.26
C ASP A 398 -22.00 13.30 -1.02
N PHE A 399 -22.54 13.11 0.19
CA PHE A 399 -21.90 13.50 1.45
C PHE A 399 -21.03 12.42 2.09
N ILE A 400 -20.84 11.26 1.45
CA ILE A 400 -20.05 10.15 2.01
C ILE A 400 -18.56 10.48 2.22
N GLY A 401 -18.05 11.56 1.58
CA GLY A 401 -16.63 11.92 1.55
C GLY A 401 -15.91 11.87 2.91
N PRO A 402 -16.37 12.58 3.96
CA PRO A 402 -15.78 12.50 5.29
C PRO A 402 -15.82 11.09 5.90
N GLY A 403 -16.87 10.32 5.61
CA GLY A 403 -17.02 8.93 6.04
C GLY A 403 -16.16 7.92 5.26
N TRP A 404 -15.51 8.33 4.17
CA TRP A 404 -14.72 7.45 3.31
C TRP A 404 -13.63 6.71 4.08
N ASN A 405 -12.96 7.39 5.02
CA ASN A 405 -11.93 6.78 5.84
C ASN A 405 -12.47 5.55 6.59
N GLN A 406 -13.64 5.66 7.21
CA GLN A 406 -14.28 4.57 7.95
C GLN A 406 -14.81 3.47 7.01
N LEU A 407 -15.39 3.85 5.86
CA LEU A 407 -15.91 2.91 4.88
C LEU A 407 -14.79 2.04 4.28
N ALA A 408 -13.75 2.68 3.73
CA ALA A 408 -12.70 2.01 2.99
C ALA A 408 -11.68 1.34 3.91
N ASN A 409 -11.27 2.02 4.99
CA ASN A 409 -10.20 1.52 5.85
C ASN A 409 -10.69 0.63 6.97
N ASN A 410 -11.97 0.68 7.40
CA ASN A 410 -12.47 -0.18 8.46
C ASN A 410 -13.55 -1.14 7.94
N LEU A 411 -14.68 -0.61 7.50
CA LEU A 411 -15.88 -1.40 7.23
C LEU A 411 -15.64 -2.47 6.15
N ALA A 412 -15.08 -2.08 5.00
CA ALA A 412 -14.94 -2.96 3.82
C ALA A 412 -13.92 -4.09 4.02
N ASN A 413 -12.77 -3.82 4.65
CA ASN A 413 -11.65 -4.77 4.68
C ASN A 413 -11.48 -5.52 6.00
N LEU A 414 -12.23 -5.18 7.06
CA LEU A 414 -12.03 -5.74 8.42
C LEU A 414 -12.04 -7.27 8.44
N ARG A 415 -13.00 -7.89 7.74
CA ARG A 415 -13.12 -9.35 7.66
C ARG A 415 -11.91 -9.99 7.01
N TRP A 416 -11.44 -9.40 5.92
CA TRP A 416 -10.26 -9.88 5.22
C TRP A 416 -8.99 -9.68 6.06
N ARG A 417 -8.74 -8.48 6.59
CA ARG A 417 -7.50 -8.21 7.34
C ARG A 417 -7.39 -8.96 8.67
N SER A 418 -8.52 -9.39 9.24
CA SER A 418 -8.57 -10.16 10.49
C SER A 418 -8.69 -11.67 10.28
N PHE A 419 -8.50 -12.14 9.04
CA PHE A 419 -8.63 -13.55 8.68
C PHE A 419 -9.97 -14.17 9.14
N GLY A 420 -11.05 -13.38 9.04
CA GLY A 420 -12.39 -13.77 9.43
C GLY A 420 -12.71 -13.70 10.93
N GLU A 421 -11.77 -13.32 11.81
CA GLU A 421 -12.03 -13.20 13.25
C GLU A 421 -13.02 -12.08 13.60
N TRP A 422 -13.02 -11.01 12.81
CA TRP A 422 -13.95 -9.89 12.95
C TRP A 422 -14.82 -9.78 11.71
N ASN A 423 -16.13 -9.62 11.88
CA ASN A 423 -17.06 -9.27 10.81
C ASN A 423 -17.75 -7.94 11.12
N CYS A 424 -18.38 -7.35 10.11
CA CYS A 424 -19.03 -6.04 10.22
C CYS A 424 -20.40 -6.06 9.51
N PRO A 425 -21.42 -6.71 10.09
CA PRO A 425 -22.77 -6.82 9.52
C PRO A 425 -23.56 -5.50 9.49
N ALA A 426 -22.97 -4.39 9.07
CA ALA A 426 -23.61 -3.08 9.00
C ALA A 426 -24.34 -2.87 7.67
N VAL A 427 -25.50 -2.21 7.72
CA VAL A 427 -26.23 -1.73 6.56
C VAL A 427 -26.15 -0.21 6.54
N ILE A 428 -25.41 0.33 5.58
CA ILE A 428 -25.38 1.76 5.29
C ILE A 428 -26.32 2.00 4.12
N TYR A 429 -27.32 2.86 4.28
CA TYR A 429 -28.21 3.22 3.18
C TYR A 429 -28.15 4.71 2.89
N ALA A 430 -28.28 5.07 1.62
CA ALA A 430 -28.22 6.46 1.21
C ALA A 430 -29.14 6.69 -0.01
N PRO A 431 -29.92 7.78 -0.03
CA PRO A 431 -30.52 8.29 -1.25
C PRO A 431 -29.42 8.63 -2.28
N TYR A 432 -29.54 8.12 -3.50
CA TYR A 432 -28.54 8.29 -4.56
C TYR A 432 -29.18 8.60 -5.93
N GLY A 433 -28.37 9.08 -6.86
CA GLY A 433 -28.73 9.33 -8.26
C GLY A 433 -29.39 10.68 -8.55
N ALA A 434 -29.55 11.00 -9.84
CA ALA A 434 -30.05 12.24 -10.41
C ALA A 434 -31.52 12.12 -10.86
N TYR A 435 -31.87 12.76 -11.99
CA TYR A 435 -33.21 12.83 -12.59
C TYR A 435 -34.23 13.65 -11.77
N LEU A 436 -33.73 14.44 -10.81
CA LEU A 436 -34.49 15.36 -9.99
C LEU A 436 -33.85 16.75 -10.10
N PRO A 437 -34.26 17.56 -11.09
CA PRO A 437 -33.63 18.85 -11.35
C PRO A 437 -33.54 19.76 -10.14
N GLY A 438 -32.41 20.45 -10.03
CA GLY A 438 -32.10 21.35 -8.92
C GLY A 438 -31.23 20.72 -7.83
N GLY A 439 -30.90 19.42 -7.93
CA GLY A 439 -29.97 18.76 -7.00
C GLY A 439 -28.51 19.18 -7.19
N ALA A 440 -28.11 19.46 -8.44
CA ALA A 440 -26.76 19.82 -8.85
C ALA A 440 -25.69 18.83 -8.34
N ILE A 441 -24.44 19.28 -8.29
CA ILE A 441 -23.25 18.46 -8.00
C ILE A 441 -23.23 17.81 -6.59
N TRP A 442 -24.17 18.14 -5.70
CA TRP A 442 -24.18 17.68 -4.31
C TRP A 442 -25.44 16.89 -3.93
N HIS A 443 -26.37 16.67 -4.87
CA HIS A 443 -27.56 15.85 -4.64
C HIS A 443 -27.99 15.10 -5.90
N SER A 444 -27.05 14.76 -6.79
CA SER A 444 -27.36 14.10 -8.06
C SER A 444 -26.33 13.04 -8.45
N SER A 445 -25.37 12.71 -7.59
CA SER A 445 -24.35 11.72 -7.93
C SER A 445 -24.89 10.30 -7.75
N SER A 446 -24.52 9.41 -8.68
CA SER A 446 -24.72 7.96 -8.52
C SER A 446 -23.46 7.32 -7.92
N GLY A 447 -22.31 7.45 -8.60
CA GLY A 447 -20.96 7.18 -8.09
C GLY A 447 -20.69 5.74 -7.66
N GLU A 448 -21.54 4.78 -8.05
CA GLU A 448 -21.46 3.39 -7.60
C GLU A 448 -20.13 2.70 -7.98
N GLY A 449 -19.50 3.09 -9.10
CA GLY A 449 -18.19 2.58 -9.52
C GLY A 449 -17.08 2.89 -8.51
N LEU A 450 -17.15 4.02 -7.81
CA LEU A 450 -16.18 4.38 -6.77
C LEU A 450 -16.19 3.35 -5.62
N PHE A 451 -17.38 2.93 -5.20
CA PHE A 451 -17.53 1.96 -4.11
C PHE A 451 -17.30 0.52 -4.59
N ALA A 452 -17.65 0.20 -5.85
CA ALA A 452 -17.51 -1.15 -6.40
C ALA A 452 -16.04 -1.63 -6.45
N ASN A 453 -15.10 -0.69 -6.44
CA ASN A 453 -13.66 -0.95 -6.38
C ASN A 453 -13.13 -1.15 -4.95
N LEU A 454 -13.99 -1.20 -3.92
CA LEU A 454 -13.61 -1.52 -2.53
C LEU A 454 -13.88 -3.00 -2.23
N PRO A 455 -12.84 -3.85 -2.12
CA PRO A 455 -13.03 -5.27 -1.79
C PRO A 455 -13.68 -5.45 -0.42
N GLY A 456 -14.63 -6.39 -0.33
CA GLY A 456 -15.34 -6.75 0.89
C GLY A 456 -16.61 -5.96 1.18
N LEU A 457 -16.98 -5.01 0.30
CA LEU A 457 -18.25 -4.31 0.36
C LEU A 457 -19.31 -4.98 -0.55
N THR A 458 -20.53 -5.18 -0.03
CA THR A 458 -21.70 -5.50 -0.86
C THR A 458 -22.43 -4.23 -1.25
N ILE A 459 -22.83 -4.09 -2.51
CA ILE A 459 -23.54 -2.90 -3.02
C ILE A 459 -24.82 -3.33 -3.71
N ALA A 460 -25.94 -2.74 -3.28
CA ALA A 460 -27.27 -3.05 -3.77
C ALA A 460 -28.02 -1.78 -4.17
N VAL A 461 -28.74 -1.86 -5.29
CA VAL A 461 -29.44 -0.77 -5.96
C VAL A 461 -30.82 -1.28 -6.41
N PRO A 462 -31.90 -1.07 -5.63
CA PRO A 462 -33.24 -1.47 -6.05
C PRO A 462 -33.77 -0.59 -7.20
N SER A 463 -34.60 -1.17 -8.07
CA SER A 463 -35.31 -0.43 -9.13
C SER A 463 -36.82 -0.45 -8.99
N THR A 464 -37.37 -1.15 -8.00
CA THR A 464 -38.81 -1.20 -7.71
C THR A 464 -39.06 -1.19 -6.19
N PRO A 465 -40.28 -0.88 -5.72
CA PRO A 465 -40.63 -1.04 -4.31
C PRO A 465 -40.52 -2.49 -3.83
N GLU A 466 -40.78 -3.48 -4.71
CA GLU A 466 -40.59 -4.91 -4.41
C GLU A 466 -39.11 -5.23 -4.14
N ASP A 467 -38.23 -4.75 -5.01
CA ASP A 467 -36.79 -4.98 -4.89
C ASP A 467 -36.20 -4.26 -3.66
N ALA A 468 -36.66 -3.05 -3.35
CA ALA A 468 -36.23 -2.33 -2.15
C ALA A 468 -36.57 -3.11 -0.86
N ALA A 469 -37.81 -3.59 -0.73
CA ALA A 469 -38.22 -4.43 0.40
C ALA A 469 -37.42 -5.75 0.46
N GLY A 470 -37.22 -6.39 -0.69
CA GLY A 470 -36.45 -7.62 -0.82
C GLY A 470 -34.98 -7.46 -0.40
N LEU A 471 -34.29 -6.44 -0.92
CA LEU A 471 -32.86 -6.21 -0.70
C LEU A 471 -32.57 -5.72 0.72
N ILE A 472 -33.41 -4.86 1.31
CA ILE A 472 -33.28 -4.46 2.72
C ILE A 472 -33.39 -5.68 3.63
N TRP A 473 -34.35 -6.57 3.35
CA TRP A 473 -34.52 -7.78 4.14
C TRP A 473 -33.34 -8.76 3.99
N SER A 474 -32.80 -8.90 2.78
CA SER A 474 -31.56 -9.66 2.55
C SER A 474 -30.35 -9.03 3.25
N ALA A 475 -30.22 -7.71 3.25
CA ALA A 475 -29.17 -7.00 3.97
C ALA A 475 -29.25 -7.18 5.48
N ASN A 476 -30.47 -7.26 6.03
CA ASN A 476 -30.70 -7.62 7.44
C ASN A 476 -30.13 -9.00 7.80
N GLN A 477 -30.10 -9.92 6.83
CA GLN A 477 -29.61 -11.29 7.01
C GLN A 477 -28.11 -11.44 6.69
N SER A 478 -27.50 -10.43 6.07
CA SER A 478 -26.08 -10.41 5.72
C SER A 478 -25.17 -10.37 6.96
N THR A 479 -24.07 -11.10 6.93
CA THR A 479 -22.97 -11.00 7.91
C THR A 479 -21.89 -10.00 7.48
N ASP A 480 -21.99 -9.49 6.26
CA ASP A 480 -21.05 -8.54 5.65
C ASP A 480 -21.65 -7.13 5.56
N PRO A 481 -20.80 -6.10 5.39
CA PRO A 481 -21.26 -4.74 5.18
C PRO A 481 -22.01 -4.58 3.86
N VAL A 482 -23.17 -3.93 3.91
CA VAL A 482 -24.02 -3.64 2.74
C VAL A 482 -24.22 -2.14 2.59
N LEU A 483 -23.87 -1.61 1.42
CA LEU A 483 -24.24 -0.28 0.96
C LEU A 483 -25.50 -0.36 0.08
N LEU A 484 -26.63 0.13 0.60
CA LEU A 484 -27.91 0.22 -0.10
C LEU A 484 -28.09 1.62 -0.69
N LEU A 485 -28.00 1.72 -2.01
CA LEU A 485 -28.16 2.98 -2.74
C LEU A 485 -29.59 3.08 -3.26
N LEU A 486 -30.39 3.98 -2.68
CA LEU A 486 -31.83 4.13 -2.97
C LEU A 486 -32.09 5.20 -4.03
N PRO A 487 -32.54 4.86 -5.27
CA PRO A 487 -32.66 5.83 -6.35
C PRO A 487 -33.77 6.84 -6.07
N LYS A 488 -33.42 8.12 -5.92
CA LYS A 488 -34.36 9.17 -5.47
C LYS A 488 -35.50 9.41 -6.46
N HIS A 489 -35.19 9.40 -7.75
CA HIS A 489 -36.17 9.62 -8.82
C HIS A 489 -37.30 8.58 -8.75
N LEU A 490 -36.94 7.32 -8.54
CA LEU A 490 -37.90 6.21 -8.42
C LEU A 490 -38.67 6.17 -7.07
N MET A 491 -38.34 7.02 -6.09
CA MET A 491 -38.95 6.95 -4.75
C MET A 491 -40.45 7.24 -4.74
N TRP A 492 -40.91 8.09 -5.67
CA TRP A 492 -42.23 8.72 -5.62
C TRP A 492 -43.29 8.01 -6.46
N ASP A 493 -42.86 7.21 -7.44
CA ASP A 493 -43.78 6.52 -8.34
C ASP A 493 -44.51 5.36 -7.64
N GLU A 494 -45.82 5.26 -7.89
CA GLU A 494 -46.67 4.21 -7.34
C GLU A 494 -46.71 3.01 -8.29
N GLN A 495 -46.03 1.93 -7.91
CA GLN A 495 -45.99 0.72 -8.73
C GLN A 495 -46.95 -0.34 -8.20
N LYS A 496 -47.51 -1.14 -9.13
CA LYS A 496 -48.32 -2.30 -8.79
C LYS A 496 -47.43 -3.42 -8.25
N LEU A 497 -47.73 -3.91 -7.06
CA LEU A 497 -46.98 -4.98 -6.41
C LEU A 497 -47.72 -6.32 -6.48
N PRO A 498 -46.97 -7.44 -6.47
CA PRO A 498 -47.59 -8.74 -6.24
C PRO A 498 -48.16 -8.82 -4.82
N GLU A 499 -49.18 -9.67 -4.62
CA GLU A 499 -49.81 -9.88 -3.30
C GLU A 499 -48.81 -10.28 -2.20
N LYS A 500 -47.74 -10.99 -2.58
CA LYS A 500 -46.64 -11.36 -1.69
C LYS A 500 -45.31 -10.90 -2.29
N ILE A 501 -44.58 -10.10 -1.51
CA ILE A 501 -43.24 -9.64 -1.87
C ILE A 501 -42.29 -10.82 -2.00
N ARG A 502 -41.58 -10.87 -3.13
CA ARG A 502 -40.57 -11.91 -3.39
C ARG A 502 -39.30 -11.63 -2.60
N SER A 503 -38.53 -12.68 -2.36
CA SER A 503 -37.15 -12.56 -1.88
C SER A 503 -36.26 -11.97 -2.97
N ALA A 504 -35.35 -11.07 -2.62
CA ALA A 504 -34.31 -10.56 -3.52
C ALA A 504 -32.92 -10.90 -2.96
N PRO A 505 -32.33 -12.05 -3.32
CA PRO A 505 -31.00 -12.42 -2.85
C PRO A 505 -29.93 -11.45 -3.36
N ILE A 506 -28.93 -11.17 -2.53
CA ILE A 506 -27.73 -10.43 -2.93
C ILE A 506 -27.01 -11.22 -4.04
N GLY A 507 -26.51 -10.53 -5.07
CA GLY A 507 -25.80 -11.17 -6.18
C GLY A 507 -26.70 -11.78 -7.25
N ARG A 508 -28.02 -11.54 -7.22
CA ARG A 508 -28.97 -12.08 -8.19
C ARG A 508 -29.71 -10.99 -8.94
N ALA A 509 -29.62 -11.02 -10.26
CA ALA A 509 -30.36 -10.13 -11.15
C ALA A 509 -31.81 -10.59 -11.33
N ARG A 510 -32.65 -9.71 -11.88
CA ARG A 510 -34.02 -10.00 -12.31
C ARG A 510 -34.10 -9.89 -13.82
N VAL A 511 -34.47 -10.97 -14.50
CA VAL A 511 -34.88 -10.90 -15.91
C VAL A 511 -36.29 -10.32 -15.94
N ARG A 512 -36.41 -9.05 -16.35
CA ARG A 512 -37.67 -8.29 -16.41
C ARG A 512 -38.49 -8.69 -17.63
N ARG A 513 -37.82 -8.87 -18.77
CA ARG A 513 -38.40 -9.28 -20.06
C ARG A 513 -37.47 -10.29 -20.73
N THR A 514 -38.05 -11.33 -21.32
CA THR A 514 -37.29 -12.32 -22.10
C THR A 514 -37.29 -11.91 -23.57
N GLY A 515 -36.11 -11.92 -24.18
CA GLY A 515 -35.94 -11.69 -25.63
C GLY A 515 -34.79 -12.52 -26.19
N HIS A 516 -34.48 -12.35 -27.47
CA HIS A 516 -33.40 -13.11 -28.12
C HIS A 516 -32.58 -12.28 -29.12
N MET A 517 -32.90 -11.00 -29.34
CA MET A 517 -32.20 -10.17 -30.32
C MET A 517 -31.08 -9.34 -29.69
N VAL A 518 -31.28 -8.83 -28.48
CA VAL A 518 -30.32 -8.02 -27.73
C VAL A 518 -30.50 -8.21 -26.23
N THR A 519 -29.37 -8.27 -25.50
CA THR A 519 -29.35 -8.23 -24.04
C THR A 519 -29.15 -6.78 -23.62
N VAL A 520 -30.06 -6.24 -22.81
CA VAL A 520 -29.94 -4.92 -22.20
C VAL A 520 -29.85 -5.09 -20.69
N VAL A 521 -28.79 -4.58 -20.10
CA VAL A 521 -28.54 -4.64 -18.64
C VAL A 521 -28.59 -3.22 -18.08
N GLY A 522 -29.34 -3.02 -17.02
CA GLY A 522 -29.37 -1.77 -16.26
C GLY A 522 -29.65 -2.00 -14.78
N TRP A 523 -29.72 -0.91 -14.02
CA TRP A 523 -30.05 -0.90 -12.61
C TRP A 523 -30.52 0.49 -12.18
N GLY A 524 -31.10 0.60 -10.99
CA GLY A 524 -31.59 1.85 -10.43
C GLY A 524 -32.51 2.62 -11.38
N ASN A 525 -32.28 3.93 -11.49
CA ASN A 525 -33.04 4.86 -12.34
C ASN A 525 -33.05 4.44 -13.82
N CYS A 526 -32.00 3.80 -14.33
CA CYS A 526 -31.89 3.45 -15.74
C CYS A 526 -32.91 2.39 -16.20
N ILE A 527 -33.51 1.62 -15.27
CA ILE A 527 -34.51 0.62 -15.67
C ILE A 527 -35.76 1.26 -16.25
N GLU A 528 -36.24 2.37 -15.67
CA GLU A 528 -37.39 3.10 -16.21
C GLU A 528 -37.11 3.58 -17.64
N LEU A 529 -35.94 4.18 -17.87
CA LEU A 529 -35.51 4.64 -19.19
C LEU A 529 -35.49 3.51 -20.22
N ILE A 530 -34.96 2.34 -19.85
CA ILE A 530 -34.92 1.18 -20.74
C ILE A 530 -36.34 0.67 -21.06
N GLU A 531 -37.22 0.59 -20.04
CA GLU A 531 -38.60 0.15 -20.25
C GLU A 531 -39.35 1.12 -21.19
N GLU A 532 -39.18 2.44 -21.03
CA GLU A 532 -39.70 3.45 -21.95
C GLU A 532 -39.16 3.28 -23.39
N SER A 533 -37.85 3.05 -23.56
CA SER A 533 -37.25 2.81 -24.87
C SER A 533 -37.81 1.55 -25.54
N ILE A 534 -38.05 0.49 -24.77
CA ILE A 534 -38.61 -0.77 -25.28
C ILE A 534 -40.06 -0.56 -25.75
N GLU A 535 -40.86 0.24 -25.03
CA GLU A 535 -42.22 0.57 -25.46
C GLU A 535 -42.24 1.33 -26.80
N LYS A 536 -41.23 2.18 -27.06
CA LYS A 536 -41.06 2.90 -28.34
C LYS A 536 -40.58 2.01 -29.50
N LEU A 537 -40.02 0.82 -29.26
CA LEU A 537 -39.52 -0.09 -30.31
C LEU A 537 -40.64 -0.83 -31.06
N GLY A 538 -41.78 -1.07 -30.40
CA GLY A 538 -42.82 -1.98 -30.89
C GLY A 538 -42.48 -3.46 -30.71
N ASP A 539 -43.44 -4.35 -31.00
CA ASP A 539 -43.35 -5.79 -30.68
C ASP A 539 -42.34 -6.59 -31.54
N ASP A 540 -41.83 -6.02 -32.63
CA ASP A 540 -40.93 -6.70 -33.56
C ASP A 540 -39.49 -6.86 -33.04
N THR A 541 -39.10 -6.09 -32.01
CA THR A 541 -37.74 -6.16 -31.44
C THR A 541 -37.77 -6.87 -30.08
N GLN A 542 -37.29 -8.11 -30.04
CA GLN A 542 -37.28 -8.91 -28.80
C GLN A 542 -36.03 -8.63 -27.94
N VAL A 543 -36.20 -7.72 -26.97
CA VAL A 543 -35.19 -7.34 -25.97
C VAL A 543 -35.24 -8.25 -24.75
N GLU A 544 -34.09 -8.82 -24.36
CA GLU A 544 -33.92 -9.39 -23.03
C GLU A 544 -33.44 -8.30 -22.07
N LEU A 545 -34.30 -7.93 -21.11
CA LEU A 545 -34.02 -6.89 -20.13
C LEU A 545 -33.63 -7.51 -18.79
N ILE A 546 -32.43 -7.18 -18.32
CA ILE A 546 -31.87 -7.60 -17.04
C ILE A 546 -31.71 -6.39 -16.14
N ASP A 547 -32.30 -6.49 -14.95
CA ASP A 547 -32.11 -5.57 -13.85
C ASP A 547 -31.13 -6.19 -12.85
N LEU A 548 -29.94 -5.60 -12.68
CA LEU A 548 -28.88 -6.21 -11.86
C LEU A 548 -29.27 -6.33 -10.38
N ARG A 549 -29.97 -5.31 -9.84
CA ARG A 549 -30.31 -5.14 -8.41
C ARG A 549 -29.13 -5.08 -7.42
N THR A 550 -28.00 -5.73 -7.73
CA THR A 550 -26.75 -5.68 -6.98
C THR A 550 -25.58 -5.40 -7.91
N ILE A 551 -24.70 -4.51 -7.47
CA ILE A 551 -23.52 -4.07 -8.20
C ILE A 551 -22.31 -4.90 -7.79
N VAL A 552 -22.17 -5.16 -6.48
CA VAL A 552 -21.15 -6.05 -5.93
C VAL A 552 -21.82 -7.02 -4.95
N PRO A 553 -21.78 -8.34 -5.19
CA PRO A 553 -21.48 -8.96 -6.48
C PRO A 553 -22.61 -8.69 -7.51
N TRP A 554 -22.27 -8.67 -8.80
CA TRP A 554 -23.26 -8.66 -9.89
C TRP A 554 -23.53 -10.09 -10.38
N ASP A 555 -24.71 -10.35 -10.95
CA ASP A 555 -25.11 -11.70 -11.39
C ASP A 555 -24.49 -12.08 -12.74
N ARG A 556 -23.22 -12.50 -12.66
CA ARG A 556 -22.41 -12.90 -13.80
C ARG A 556 -23.06 -13.98 -14.66
N GLU A 557 -23.65 -14.99 -14.02
CA GLU A 557 -24.27 -16.13 -14.69
C GLU A 557 -25.44 -15.70 -15.56
N THR A 558 -26.37 -14.91 -15.01
CA THR A 558 -27.56 -14.45 -15.73
C THR A 558 -27.19 -13.61 -16.96
N VAL A 559 -26.28 -12.65 -16.81
CA VAL A 559 -25.84 -11.80 -17.92
C VAL A 559 -25.12 -12.61 -18.99
N MET A 560 -24.19 -13.50 -18.60
CA MET A 560 -23.45 -14.32 -19.56
C MET A 560 -24.36 -15.24 -20.36
N ASN A 561 -25.34 -15.87 -19.71
CA ASN A 561 -26.31 -16.72 -20.40
C ASN A 561 -27.19 -15.93 -21.37
N SER A 562 -27.58 -14.72 -21.00
CA SER A 562 -28.30 -13.78 -21.86
C SER A 562 -27.47 -13.40 -23.09
N VAL A 563 -26.21 -13.01 -22.90
CA VAL A 563 -25.31 -12.63 -24.02
C VAL A 563 -25.02 -13.83 -24.93
N ARG A 564 -24.86 -15.05 -24.38
CA ARG A 564 -24.75 -16.28 -25.20
C ARG A 564 -25.94 -16.49 -26.11
N LYS A 565 -27.14 -16.12 -25.63
CA LYS A 565 -28.39 -16.25 -26.37
C LYS A 565 -28.55 -15.15 -27.42
N THR A 566 -28.26 -13.90 -27.09
CA THR A 566 -28.55 -12.75 -27.95
C THR A 566 -27.40 -12.36 -28.88
N GLY A 567 -26.15 -12.67 -28.51
CA GLY A 567 -24.94 -12.23 -29.22
C GLY A 567 -24.72 -10.70 -29.21
N ARG A 568 -25.51 -9.93 -28.45
CA ARG A 568 -25.42 -8.46 -28.38
C ARG A 568 -25.68 -7.99 -26.97
N LEU A 569 -24.89 -7.02 -26.51
CA LEU A 569 -24.95 -6.46 -25.16
C LEU A 569 -25.01 -4.93 -25.19
N LEU A 570 -25.99 -4.36 -24.49
CA LEU A 570 -26.07 -2.95 -24.14
C LEU A 570 -26.11 -2.83 -22.62
N ILE A 571 -25.19 -2.06 -22.05
CA ILE A 571 -25.26 -1.62 -20.65
C ILE A 571 -25.83 -0.20 -20.62
N VAL A 572 -26.78 0.07 -19.73
CA VAL A 572 -27.27 1.42 -19.44
C VAL A 572 -27.07 1.68 -17.95
N GLN A 573 -26.25 2.68 -17.64
CA GLN A 573 -25.90 3.04 -16.28
C GLN A 573 -25.98 4.54 -16.06
N GLU A 574 -26.21 4.94 -14.81
CA GLU A 574 -26.21 6.35 -14.44
C GLU A 574 -24.80 6.88 -14.17
N ASP A 575 -23.90 6.02 -13.68
CA ASP A 575 -22.52 6.44 -13.40
C ASP A 575 -21.77 6.93 -14.65
N SER A 576 -20.68 7.67 -14.43
CA SER A 576 -19.81 8.09 -15.52
C SER A 576 -19.07 6.91 -16.13
N ASP A 577 -18.85 6.95 -17.44
CA ASP A 577 -18.22 5.83 -18.18
C ASP A 577 -16.85 5.37 -17.63
N PRO A 578 -15.87 6.25 -17.34
CA PRO A 578 -14.53 5.80 -16.94
C PRO A 578 -14.52 5.02 -15.62
N CYS A 579 -13.86 3.86 -15.62
CA CYS A 579 -13.69 2.99 -14.44
C CYS A 579 -15.02 2.51 -13.82
N SER A 580 -16.07 2.43 -14.64
CA SER A 580 -17.41 2.06 -14.19
C SER A 580 -17.67 0.56 -14.12
N VAL A 581 -18.76 0.20 -13.43
CA VAL A 581 -19.27 -1.17 -13.35
C VAL A 581 -19.61 -1.71 -14.75
N GLY A 582 -20.20 -0.88 -15.62
CA GLY A 582 -20.50 -1.28 -16.99
C GLY A 582 -19.25 -1.67 -17.78
N GLN A 583 -18.14 -0.93 -17.61
CA GLN A 583 -16.86 -1.30 -18.24
C GLN A 583 -16.31 -2.62 -17.71
N ALA A 584 -16.40 -2.86 -16.40
CA ALA A 584 -16.00 -4.13 -15.79
C ALA A 584 -16.81 -5.32 -16.34
N ILE A 585 -18.14 -5.17 -16.44
CA ILE A 585 -19.03 -6.20 -17.00
C ILE A 585 -18.66 -6.49 -18.47
N VAL A 586 -18.47 -5.44 -19.29
CA VAL A 586 -18.09 -5.63 -20.69
C VAL A 586 -16.75 -6.38 -20.79
N SER A 587 -15.74 -5.98 -20.01
CA SER A 587 -14.44 -6.67 -19.98
C SER A 587 -14.57 -8.14 -19.62
N GLU A 588 -15.32 -8.45 -18.55
CA GLU A 588 -15.53 -9.83 -18.13
C GLU A 588 -16.29 -10.66 -19.16
N VAL A 589 -17.25 -10.07 -19.88
CA VAL A 589 -18.03 -10.75 -20.91
C VAL A 589 -17.17 -11.07 -22.14
N ILE A 590 -16.33 -10.14 -22.60
CA ILE A 590 -15.46 -10.35 -23.77
C ILE A 590 -14.30 -11.32 -23.47
N ASP A 591 -13.87 -11.42 -22.21
CA ASP A 591 -12.82 -12.35 -21.78
C ASP A 591 -13.31 -13.82 -21.77
N VAL A 592 -14.61 -14.08 -21.88
CA VAL A 592 -15.14 -15.45 -21.92
C VAL A 592 -14.95 -16.05 -23.33
N PRO A 593 -14.14 -17.12 -23.48
CA PRO A 593 -13.79 -17.66 -24.79
C PRO A 593 -14.98 -18.18 -25.62
N ASP A 594 -16.07 -18.61 -24.98
CA ASP A 594 -17.27 -19.10 -25.66
C ASP A 594 -18.24 -17.98 -26.08
N ILE A 595 -18.16 -16.81 -25.44
CA ILE A 595 -19.02 -15.65 -25.74
C ILE A 595 -18.41 -14.79 -26.85
N TRP A 596 -17.11 -14.49 -26.79
CA TRP A 596 -16.46 -13.61 -27.76
C TRP A 596 -16.75 -13.98 -29.23
N PRO A 597 -16.65 -15.25 -29.67
CA PRO A 597 -16.95 -15.63 -31.06
C PRO A 597 -18.44 -15.55 -31.43
N ARG A 598 -19.34 -15.42 -30.45
CA ARG A 598 -20.80 -15.32 -30.63
C ARG A 598 -21.29 -13.88 -30.75
N LEU A 599 -20.45 -12.89 -30.44
CA LEU A 599 -20.83 -11.49 -30.52
C LEU A 599 -21.14 -11.10 -31.97
N GLN A 600 -22.36 -10.65 -32.20
CA GLN A 600 -22.85 -10.14 -33.49
C GLN A 600 -22.59 -8.64 -33.66
N ALA A 601 -22.29 -7.94 -32.57
CA ALA A 601 -21.91 -6.54 -32.51
C ALA A 601 -21.01 -6.31 -31.28
N SER A 602 -20.15 -5.28 -31.33
CA SER A 602 -19.40 -4.84 -30.16
C SER A 602 -20.36 -4.42 -29.04
N PRO A 603 -20.13 -4.83 -27.78
CA PRO A 603 -20.91 -4.33 -26.65
C PRO A 603 -20.89 -2.80 -26.58
N GLN A 604 -22.01 -2.21 -26.17
CA GLN A 604 -22.12 -0.76 -25.99
C GLN A 604 -22.47 -0.43 -24.54
N ILE A 605 -22.03 0.76 -24.09
CA ILE A 605 -22.34 1.32 -22.78
C ILE A 605 -22.93 2.71 -23.00
N ILE A 606 -24.11 2.94 -22.42
CA ILE A 606 -24.68 4.28 -22.26
C ILE A 606 -24.50 4.66 -20.79
N SER A 607 -23.82 5.78 -20.59
CA SER A 607 -23.45 6.33 -19.28
C SER A 607 -23.78 7.81 -19.26
N ARG A 608 -23.84 8.43 -18.08
CA ARG A 608 -23.81 9.90 -18.04
C ARG A 608 -22.48 10.41 -18.62
N GLN A 609 -22.51 11.61 -19.18
CA GLN A 609 -21.31 12.33 -19.59
C GLN A 609 -20.35 12.49 -18.41
N ASN A 610 -19.05 12.42 -18.67
CA ASN A 610 -18.01 12.66 -17.66
C ASN A 610 -17.90 14.16 -17.33
N THR A 611 -18.98 14.71 -16.77
CA THR A 611 -19.14 16.10 -16.35
C THR A 611 -19.97 16.12 -15.06
N PRO A 612 -19.78 17.10 -14.17
CA PRO A 612 -20.67 17.27 -13.02
C PRO A 612 -22.11 17.57 -13.46
N ILE A 613 -23.08 17.12 -12.65
CA ILE A 613 -24.50 17.42 -12.88
C ILE A 613 -24.79 18.88 -12.52
N GLY A 614 -25.22 19.68 -13.50
CA GLY A 614 -25.50 21.10 -13.29
C GLY A 614 -26.88 21.35 -12.65
N PHE A 615 -27.03 22.50 -11.98
CA PHE A 615 -28.27 22.87 -11.27
C PHE A 615 -29.46 23.10 -12.21
N HIS A 616 -29.24 23.69 -13.39
CA HIS A 616 -30.30 23.96 -14.35
C HIS A 616 -30.72 22.65 -15.06
N PRO A 617 -32.03 22.38 -15.26
CA PRO A 617 -32.51 21.16 -15.89
C PRO A 617 -31.82 20.82 -17.22
N THR A 618 -31.50 21.84 -18.03
CA THR A 618 -30.72 21.66 -19.27
C THR A 618 -29.40 20.95 -19.05
N TYR A 619 -28.62 21.34 -18.03
CA TYR A 619 -27.33 20.71 -17.76
C TYR A 619 -27.49 19.30 -17.21
N GLU A 620 -28.47 19.07 -16.34
CA GLU A 620 -28.75 17.75 -15.79
C GLU A 620 -29.18 16.75 -16.87
N TYR A 621 -30.23 17.08 -17.62
CA TYR A 621 -30.73 16.18 -18.67
C TYR A 621 -29.78 16.01 -19.85
N THR A 622 -28.92 17.00 -20.15
CA THR A 622 -27.88 16.83 -21.18
C THR A 622 -26.78 15.87 -20.71
N ALA A 623 -26.48 15.86 -19.42
CA ALA A 623 -25.43 15.01 -18.87
C ALA A 623 -25.88 13.56 -18.71
N LEU A 624 -27.17 13.31 -18.45
CA LEU A 624 -27.70 11.99 -18.11
C LEU A 624 -28.12 11.17 -19.35
N PRO A 625 -28.13 9.82 -19.25
CA PRO A 625 -28.81 8.97 -20.22
C PRO A 625 -30.29 9.33 -20.39
N ASP A 626 -30.79 9.19 -21.61
CA ASP A 626 -32.19 9.39 -21.97
C ASP A 626 -32.75 8.23 -22.81
N SER A 627 -34.08 8.11 -22.87
CA SER A 627 -34.75 6.98 -23.53
C SER A 627 -34.64 7.00 -25.07
N ASP A 628 -34.33 8.13 -25.70
CA ASP A 628 -34.13 8.19 -27.15
C ASP A 628 -32.72 7.68 -27.52
N THR A 629 -31.69 8.04 -26.75
CA THR A 629 -30.33 7.50 -26.90
C THR A 629 -30.30 5.98 -26.71
N VAL A 630 -31.02 5.45 -25.71
CA VAL A 630 -31.14 4.00 -25.48
C VAL A 630 -31.88 3.30 -26.63
N LEU A 631 -32.97 3.91 -27.12
CA LEU A 631 -33.73 3.41 -28.28
C LEU A 631 -32.84 3.30 -29.54
N GLU A 632 -32.06 4.33 -29.83
CA GLU A 632 -31.15 4.35 -30.98
C GLU A 632 -30.05 3.30 -30.86
N ALA A 633 -29.46 3.13 -29.67
CA ALA A 633 -28.45 2.10 -29.44
C ALA A 633 -29.00 0.69 -29.64
N ILE A 634 -30.21 0.39 -29.15
CA ILE A 634 -30.86 -0.90 -29.38
C ILE A 634 -31.08 -1.15 -30.88
N ARG A 635 -31.61 -0.16 -31.62
CA ARG A 635 -31.80 -0.25 -33.08
C ARG A 635 -30.48 -0.48 -33.80
N SER A 636 -29.44 0.26 -33.44
CA SER A 636 -28.09 0.15 -33.99
C SER A 636 -27.50 -1.24 -33.79
N LEU A 637 -27.57 -1.76 -32.56
CA LEU A 637 -27.08 -3.10 -32.22
C LEU A 637 -27.83 -4.18 -33.04
N VAL A 638 -29.15 -4.13 -33.06
CA VAL A 638 -29.99 -5.12 -33.78
C VAL A 638 -29.78 -5.07 -35.29
N ALA A 639 -29.60 -3.87 -35.87
CA ALA A 639 -29.31 -3.69 -37.28
C ALA A 639 -27.89 -4.16 -37.67
N THR A 640 -26.96 -4.19 -36.73
CA THR A 640 -25.58 -4.62 -36.97
C THR A 640 -25.55 -6.13 -37.24
N GLN A 641 -25.11 -6.48 -38.44
CA GLN A 641 -24.71 -7.83 -38.82
C GLN A 641 -23.20 -7.84 -39.02
N ALA A 642 -22.45 -8.39 -38.06
CA ALA A 642 -21.06 -8.70 -38.28
C ALA A 642 -20.94 -9.78 -39.37
N SER A 643 -20.61 -9.39 -40.60
CA SER A 643 -20.09 -10.34 -41.60
C SER A 643 -18.70 -10.76 -41.14
N PRO A 644 -18.37 -12.07 -41.06
CA PRO A 644 -16.99 -12.48 -40.90
C PRO A 644 -16.23 -12.08 -42.16
N SER A 645 -15.59 -10.90 -42.10
CA SER A 645 -14.54 -10.55 -43.03
C SER A 645 -13.42 -11.56 -42.80
N VAL A 646 -13.37 -12.59 -43.64
CA VAL A 646 -12.15 -13.37 -43.85
C VAL A 646 -11.15 -12.37 -44.42
N ALA A 647 -10.34 -11.76 -43.55
CA ALA A 647 -9.16 -11.06 -44.01
C ALA A 647 -8.37 -12.05 -44.86
N GLU A 648 -8.15 -11.70 -46.15
CA GLU A 648 -7.30 -12.49 -47.03
C GLU A 648 -5.97 -12.79 -46.31
N PRO A 649 -5.44 -14.02 -46.43
CA PRO A 649 -4.20 -14.37 -45.79
C PRO A 649 -3.10 -13.47 -46.36
N ALA A 650 -2.60 -12.54 -45.54
CA ALA A 650 -1.40 -11.79 -45.86
C ALA A 650 -0.29 -12.80 -46.22
N ALA A 651 0.32 -12.59 -47.39
CA ALA A 651 1.27 -13.51 -48.00
C ALA A 651 2.32 -14.00 -46.99
N ALA A 652 2.52 -15.32 -46.96
CA ALA A 652 3.46 -15.98 -46.08
C ALA A 652 4.88 -15.43 -46.26
N LEU A 653 5.42 -14.84 -45.19
CA LEU A 653 6.84 -14.50 -45.12
C LEU A 653 7.69 -15.78 -45.04
N PRO A 654 8.87 -15.81 -45.68
CA PRO A 654 9.67 -17.02 -45.81
C PRO A 654 10.24 -17.49 -44.46
N THR A 655 10.21 -18.80 -44.27
CA THR A 655 10.74 -19.51 -43.09
C THR A 655 12.26 -19.45 -43.05
N PRO A 656 12.91 -19.07 -41.92
CA PRO A 656 14.35 -19.22 -41.76
C PRO A 656 14.74 -20.69 -41.51
N PRO A 657 15.97 -21.09 -41.83
CA PRO A 657 16.42 -22.48 -41.74
C PRO A 657 16.63 -22.91 -40.29
N ALA A 658 16.50 -24.23 -40.05
CA ALA A 658 16.67 -24.85 -38.74
C ALA A 658 18.14 -24.81 -38.26
N PRO A 659 18.43 -24.54 -36.97
CA PRO A 659 19.77 -24.68 -36.42
C PRO A 659 20.09 -26.14 -36.06
N GLU A 660 21.34 -26.54 -36.31
CA GLU A 660 21.92 -27.82 -35.92
C GLU A 660 22.18 -27.92 -34.41
N MET A 661 21.98 -29.12 -33.86
CA MET A 661 22.23 -29.48 -32.46
C MET A 661 23.73 -29.61 -32.15
N ILE A 662 24.18 -28.99 -31.06
CA ILE A 662 25.46 -29.29 -30.41
C ILE A 662 25.15 -29.88 -29.02
N MET A 663 25.74 -31.03 -28.72
CA MET A 663 25.66 -31.71 -27.43
C MET A 663 26.60 -31.03 -26.41
N GLU A 664 26.10 -30.74 -25.21
CA GLU A 664 26.92 -30.36 -24.04
C GLU A 664 26.95 -31.49 -23.00
N GLU A 665 28.13 -31.66 -22.39
CA GLU A 665 28.54 -32.67 -21.42
C GLU A 665 28.06 -32.35 -19.98
N GLU A 666 27.79 -33.40 -19.20
CA GLU A 666 27.34 -33.36 -17.80
C GLU A 666 28.37 -32.78 -16.81
N ALA A 667 27.90 -31.96 -15.87
CA ALA A 667 28.65 -31.52 -14.69
C ALA A 667 28.35 -32.41 -13.46
N PRO A 668 29.33 -32.68 -12.56
CA PRO A 668 29.19 -33.62 -11.44
C PRO A 668 28.42 -33.02 -10.24
N PRO A 669 27.92 -33.86 -9.31
CA PRO A 669 27.05 -33.44 -8.21
C PRO A 669 27.82 -32.71 -7.08
N PRO A 670 27.12 -31.89 -6.26
CA PRO A 670 27.76 -31.11 -5.21
C PRO A 670 28.14 -31.96 -3.98
N PRO A 671 29.19 -31.59 -3.23
CA PRO A 671 29.58 -32.26 -1.99
C PRO A 671 28.70 -31.83 -0.79
N PRO A 672 28.69 -32.61 0.31
CA PRO A 672 27.76 -32.43 1.42
C PRO A 672 28.04 -31.19 2.28
N SER A 673 26.97 -30.68 2.87
CA SER A 673 26.79 -29.41 3.59
C SER A 673 27.80 -29.12 4.71
N ALA A 674 28.40 -27.92 4.66
CA ALA A 674 28.95 -27.23 5.83
C ALA A 674 27.97 -26.10 6.22
N ASN A 675 27.66 -25.97 7.50
CA ASN A 675 26.76 -24.93 7.99
C ASN A 675 27.55 -23.62 8.22
N LEU A 676 27.05 -22.52 7.65
CA LEU A 676 27.73 -21.23 7.52
C LEU A 676 26.93 -20.13 8.22
N ILE A 677 27.61 -19.18 8.85
CA ILE A 677 27.01 -17.97 9.42
C ILE A 677 27.12 -16.84 8.40
N LYS A 678 25.99 -16.19 8.10
CA LYS A 678 25.87 -15.16 7.06
C LYS A 678 25.79 -13.75 7.65
N VAL A 679 26.28 -12.75 6.92
CA VAL A 679 25.91 -11.36 7.18
C VAL A 679 24.43 -11.20 6.88
N PRO A 680 23.65 -10.63 7.78
CA PRO A 680 22.23 -10.62 7.54
C PRO A 680 21.67 -9.28 7.01
N VAL A 681 20.36 -9.16 6.80
CA VAL A 681 19.74 -7.93 6.24
C VAL A 681 19.70 -6.81 7.27
N LEU A 682 20.68 -5.91 7.23
CA LEU A 682 20.89 -4.87 8.26
C LEU A 682 20.00 -3.61 8.10
N GLY A 683 18.96 -3.67 7.26
CA GLY A 683 17.98 -2.59 7.02
C GLY A 683 17.74 -2.30 5.53
N GLU A 684 16.67 -1.55 5.21
CA GLU A 684 16.37 -1.16 3.83
C GLU A 684 17.53 -0.35 3.20
N GLY A 685 18.04 -0.84 2.08
CA GLY A 685 19.11 -0.20 1.32
C GLY A 685 20.54 -0.49 1.79
N ILE A 686 20.74 -1.24 2.88
CA ILE A 686 22.08 -1.63 3.37
C ILE A 686 22.47 -2.95 2.71
N THR A 687 23.53 -2.95 1.90
CA THR A 687 23.98 -4.13 1.14
C THR A 687 25.39 -4.60 1.53
N ARG A 688 26.12 -3.82 2.32
CA ARG A 688 27.46 -4.14 2.82
C ARG A 688 27.62 -3.61 4.24
N ALA A 689 28.44 -4.29 5.03
CA ALA A 689 28.87 -3.89 6.35
C ALA A 689 30.34 -4.27 6.54
N ARG A 690 31.06 -3.51 7.34
CA ARG A 690 32.48 -3.72 7.61
C ARG A 690 32.66 -4.54 8.87
N LEU A 691 33.35 -5.67 8.81
CA LEU A 691 33.65 -6.48 9.98
C LEU A 691 34.61 -5.70 10.90
N LEU A 692 34.17 -5.29 12.08
CA LEU A 692 34.97 -4.47 13.00
C LEU A 692 35.81 -5.30 13.95
N THR A 693 35.18 -6.26 14.63
CA THR A 693 35.83 -7.02 15.69
C THR A 693 35.27 -8.44 15.72
N GLN A 694 36.15 -9.42 15.81
CA GLN A 694 35.86 -10.84 15.96
C GLN A 694 36.06 -11.24 17.41
N PHE A 695 34.97 -11.58 18.10
CA PHE A 695 35.02 -11.88 19.53
C PHE A 695 35.43 -13.32 19.83
N LYS A 696 35.43 -14.21 18.81
CA LYS A 696 35.70 -15.65 18.97
C LYS A 696 36.89 -16.12 18.15
N LYS A 697 37.72 -16.97 18.74
CA LYS A 697 38.88 -17.59 18.09
C LYS A 697 38.54 -18.95 17.50
N LYS A 698 39.30 -19.37 16.49
CA LYS A 698 39.18 -20.70 15.87
C LYS A 698 39.25 -21.81 16.93
N GLY A 699 38.25 -22.70 16.96
CA GLY A 699 38.11 -23.79 17.91
C GLY A 699 37.36 -23.44 19.20
N GLU A 700 36.95 -22.19 19.38
CA GLU A 700 36.21 -21.73 20.56
C GLU A 700 34.71 -21.98 20.39
N SER A 701 34.08 -22.52 21.42
CA SER A 701 32.63 -22.73 21.46
C SER A 701 31.90 -21.43 21.76
N PHE A 702 30.71 -21.28 21.18
CA PHE A 702 29.80 -20.17 21.45
C PHE A 702 28.40 -20.70 21.74
N GLU A 703 27.68 -19.99 22.60
CA GLU A 703 26.28 -20.27 22.90
C GLU A 703 25.35 -19.50 21.92
N PRO A 704 24.08 -19.89 21.75
CA PRO A 704 23.12 -19.13 20.95
C PRO A 704 23.01 -17.68 21.44
N ASP A 705 22.80 -16.75 20.50
CA ASP A 705 22.75 -15.30 20.68
C ASP A 705 24.01 -14.64 21.27
N GLU A 706 25.13 -15.38 21.38
CA GLU A 706 26.42 -14.80 21.73
C GLU A 706 26.99 -14.04 20.53
N SER A 707 27.41 -12.77 20.72
CA SER A 707 28.03 -11.98 19.66
C SER A 707 29.33 -12.63 19.21
N ILE A 708 29.39 -13.03 17.94
CA ILE A 708 30.57 -13.68 17.36
C ILE A 708 31.47 -12.62 16.71
N CYS A 709 30.87 -11.59 16.10
CA CYS A 709 31.57 -10.43 15.57
C CYS A 709 30.67 -9.19 15.54
N GLU A 710 31.27 -8.02 15.35
CA GLU A 710 30.58 -6.76 15.05
C GLU A 710 30.78 -6.36 13.60
N VAL A 711 29.72 -5.84 12.98
CA VAL A 711 29.77 -5.25 11.63
C VAL A 711 29.26 -3.81 11.65
N GLU A 712 29.99 -2.91 11.01
CA GLU A 712 29.66 -1.48 10.90
C GLU A 712 29.06 -1.17 9.54
N THR A 713 27.92 -0.50 9.53
CA THR A 713 27.33 0.11 8.34
C THR A 713 27.54 1.62 8.38
N ASP A 714 27.19 2.31 7.29
CA ASP A 714 27.14 3.76 7.20
C ASP A 714 26.20 4.42 8.24
N LYS A 715 25.30 3.63 8.85
CA LYS A 715 24.33 4.10 9.84
C LYS A 715 24.62 3.59 11.25
N ALA A 716 25.07 2.36 11.46
CA ALA A 716 25.24 1.82 12.81
C ALA A 716 26.25 0.67 12.88
N VAL A 717 26.75 0.40 14.07
CA VAL A 717 27.44 -0.86 14.40
C VAL A 717 26.39 -1.88 14.84
N PHE A 718 26.44 -3.07 14.27
CA PHE A 718 25.54 -4.18 14.55
C PHE A 718 26.35 -5.41 14.99
N PRO A 719 26.06 -6.00 16.15
CA PRO A 719 26.60 -7.31 16.49
C PRO A 719 25.94 -8.40 15.62
N ILE A 720 26.75 -9.31 15.08
CA ILE A 720 26.30 -10.57 14.49
C ILE A 720 26.41 -11.64 15.56
N GLU A 721 25.25 -12.15 15.95
CA GLU A 721 25.09 -13.12 17.03
C GLU A 721 24.95 -14.55 16.48
N ALA A 722 25.36 -15.54 17.27
CA ALA A 722 25.27 -16.95 16.92
C ALA A 722 23.81 -17.41 16.83
N PRO A 723 23.37 -18.07 15.74
CA PRO A 723 21.99 -18.56 15.65
C PRO A 723 21.71 -19.76 16.57
N GLU A 724 22.71 -20.61 16.83
CA GLU A 724 22.62 -21.83 17.65
C GLU A 724 23.97 -22.14 18.33
N LYS A 725 23.98 -23.08 19.29
CA LYS A 725 25.18 -23.52 19.99
C LYS A 725 26.13 -24.20 19.02
N GLY A 726 27.38 -23.76 18.98
CA GLY A 726 28.35 -24.30 18.03
C GLY A 726 29.80 -24.04 18.40
N THR A 727 30.69 -24.52 17.54
CA THR A 727 32.13 -24.23 17.62
C THR A 727 32.60 -23.63 16.32
N LEU A 728 33.31 -22.50 16.42
CA LEU A 728 33.85 -21.78 15.28
C LEU A 728 34.98 -22.59 14.64
N VAL A 729 34.82 -22.98 13.38
CA VAL A 729 35.82 -23.77 12.64
C VAL A 729 36.83 -22.86 11.96
N GLU A 730 36.36 -21.80 11.30
CA GLU A 730 37.20 -20.79 10.67
C GLU A 730 36.41 -19.52 10.33
N TRP A 731 37.08 -18.37 10.39
CA TRP A 731 36.59 -17.12 9.80
C TRP A 731 36.90 -17.11 8.30
N LEU A 732 35.96 -16.61 7.50
CA LEU A 732 36.11 -16.49 6.04
C LEU A 732 36.59 -15.10 5.61
N PHE A 733 36.62 -14.16 6.54
CA PHE A 733 37.05 -12.76 6.39
C PHE A 733 37.82 -12.31 7.64
N GLU A 734 38.66 -11.28 7.53
CA GLU A 734 39.45 -10.72 8.64
C GLU A 734 38.81 -9.43 9.20
N GLU A 735 39.20 -9.03 10.42
CA GLU A 735 38.80 -7.73 10.98
C GLU A 735 39.25 -6.58 10.05
N GLY A 736 38.31 -5.72 9.68
CA GLY A 736 38.49 -4.60 8.76
C GLY A 736 37.96 -4.84 7.35
N ASP A 737 37.54 -6.07 7.01
CA ASP A 737 37.01 -6.45 5.69
C ASP A 737 35.54 -6.03 5.48
N ASP A 738 35.22 -5.60 4.26
CA ASP A 738 33.85 -5.28 3.84
C ASP A 738 33.11 -6.55 3.39
N VAL A 739 32.13 -6.97 4.19
CA VAL A 739 31.29 -8.15 3.94
C VAL A 739 29.92 -7.74 3.40
N GLY A 740 29.41 -8.46 2.39
CA GLY A 740 28.10 -8.22 1.80
C GLY A 740 26.98 -8.85 2.62
N VAL A 741 25.80 -8.21 2.65
CA VAL A 741 24.58 -8.83 3.19
C VAL A 741 24.30 -10.14 2.42
N GLY A 742 24.28 -11.26 3.13
CA GLY A 742 24.14 -12.63 2.61
C GLY A 742 25.45 -13.43 2.51
N ASP A 743 26.62 -12.77 2.65
CA ASP A 743 27.94 -13.42 2.57
C ASP A 743 28.20 -14.32 3.78
N ASP A 744 28.79 -15.49 3.54
CA ASP A 744 29.21 -16.42 4.59
C ASP A 744 30.48 -15.90 5.26
N ILE A 745 30.38 -15.47 6.53
CA ILE A 745 31.50 -14.85 7.25
C ILE A 745 32.26 -15.82 8.14
N ALA A 746 31.63 -16.90 8.57
CA ALA A 746 32.24 -17.91 9.42
C ALA A 746 31.69 -19.31 9.12
N ARG A 747 32.57 -20.31 9.16
CA ARG A 747 32.21 -21.72 9.13
C ARG A 747 32.15 -22.26 10.55
N CYS A 748 31.04 -22.90 10.91
CA CYS A 748 30.81 -23.41 12.28
C CYS A 748 30.30 -24.85 12.27
N THR A 749 30.51 -25.54 13.39
CA THR A 749 29.88 -26.84 13.67
C THR A 749 28.75 -26.63 14.68
N PHE A 750 27.54 -27.05 14.34
CA PHE A 750 26.36 -27.02 15.23
C PHE A 750 26.02 -28.46 15.65
N ALA A 751 25.50 -28.67 16.86
CA ALA A 751 25.11 -29.99 17.33
C ALA A 751 23.93 -30.52 16.49
N SER A 752 24.09 -31.65 15.81
CA SER A 752 23.17 -32.14 14.78
C SER A 752 21.80 -32.58 15.31
N HIS A 753 20.71 -32.07 14.74
CA HIS A 753 19.44 -32.78 14.66
C HIS A 753 19.35 -33.55 13.34
N THR A 754 19.05 -34.84 13.43
CA THR A 754 18.87 -35.79 12.33
C THR A 754 17.62 -35.43 11.53
N ARG A 755 17.74 -35.15 10.23
CA ARG A 755 16.61 -34.94 9.32
C ARG A 755 16.46 -36.17 8.44
N ALA A 756 15.28 -36.79 8.51
CA ALA A 756 14.86 -37.90 7.68
C ALA A 756 14.55 -37.43 6.24
N GLU A 757 14.69 -38.38 5.31
CA GLU A 757 14.57 -38.26 3.86
C GLU A 757 13.17 -37.76 3.41
N GLU A 758 13.13 -36.82 2.47
CA GLU A 758 11.93 -36.49 1.68
C GLU A 758 12.28 -36.48 0.19
N GLU A 759 11.42 -37.14 -0.59
CA GLU A 759 11.57 -37.52 -1.98
C GLU A 759 11.43 -36.34 -2.96
N THR A 760 12.18 -36.42 -4.06
CA THR A 760 12.24 -35.46 -5.15
C THR A 760 11.00 -35.49 -6.05
N SER A 761 10.34 -34.34 -6.28
CA SER A 761 9.45 -34.10 -7.42
C SER A 761 10.09 -33.12 -8.42
N ALA A 762 10.14 -33.52 -9.69
CA ALA A 762 10.83 -32.83 -10.79
C ALA A 762 10.24 -31.45 -11.18
N PRO A 763 11.05 -30.47 -11.65
CA PRO A 763 10.54 -29.24 -12.26
C PRO A 763 10.32 -29.37 -13.78
N VAL A 764 9.24 -28.74 -14.24
CA VAL A 764 8.77 -28.65 -15.64
C VAL A 764 9.51 -27.53 -16.39
N LYS A 765 9.88 -27.81 -17.66
CA LYS A 765 10.52 -26.87 -18.61
C LYS A 765 9.55 -25.78 -19.10
N GLY A 766 9.97 -24.52 -19.08
CA GLY A 766 9.30 -23.38 -19.72
C GLY A 766 9.90 -23.04 -21.09
N ASP A 767 9.03 -22.74 -22.06
CA ASP A 767 9.30 -22.70 -23.50
C ASP A 767 9.63 -21.27 -24.00
N GLU A 768 10.90 -21.01 -24.34
CA GLU A 768 11.45 -19.70 -24.76
C GLU A 768 10.87 -19.18 -26.10
N ALA A 769 10.20 -20.04 -26.88
CA ALA A 769 9.67 -19.70 -28.20
C ALA A 769 8.45 -18.75 -28.16
N ALA A 770 7.73 -18.69 -27.03
CA ALA A 770 6.54 -17.84 -26.88
C ALA A 770 6.86 -16.34 -26.79
N ASN A 771 8.05 -15.99 -26.26
CA ASN A 771 8.43 -14.60 -26.02
C ASN A 771 8.93 -13.88 -27.29
N ILE A 772 9.48 -14.61 -28.27
CA ILE A 772 10.01 -14.03 -29.51
C ILE A 772 8.88 -13.64 -30.48
N ARG A 773 7.74 -14.35 -30.42
CA ARG A 773 6.55 -14.04 -31.26
C ARG A 773 5.86 -12.74 -30.85
N LYS A 774 5.92 -12.35 -29.57
CA LYS A 774 5.44 -11.06 -29.06
C LYS A 774 6.24 -9.85 -29.58
N PHE A 775 7.49 -10.06 -30.01
CA PHE A 775 8.40 -8.98 -30.41
C PHE A 775 8.11 -8.39 -31.80
N LYS A 776 7.64 -9.19 -32.77
CA LYS A 776 7.37 -8.73 -34.15
C LYS A 776 6.02 -8.03 -34.33
N GLN A 777 5.06 -8.25 -33.43
CA GLN A 777 3.76 -7.57 -33.49
C GLN A 777 3.82 -6.12 -32.97
N TYR A 778 4.83 -5.77 -32.16
CA TYR A 778 4.98 -4.42 -31.59
C TYR A 778 5.53 -3.39 -32.59
N GLU A 779 6.32 -3.81 -33.60
CA GLU A 779 6.89 -2.90 -34.62
C GLU A 779 5.87 -2.48 -35.69
N ALA A 780 4.89 -3.32 -36.01
CA ALA A 780 3.89 -3.04 -37.03
C ALA A 780 2.84 -1.99 -36.62
N ALA A 781 2.66 -1.76 -35.30
CA ALA A 781 1.62 -0.89 -34.77
C ALA A 781 2.04 0.59 -34.57
N ASN A 782 3.33 0.92 -34.65
CA ASN A 782 3.86 2.24 -34.24
C ASN A 782 4.65 3.00 -35.31
N GLY A 783 4.40 2.72 -36.60
CA GLY A 783 5.14 3.29 -37.73
C GLY A 783 5.11 4.82 -37.87
N GLU A 784 4.16 5.51 -37.25
CA GLU A 784 4.08 6.99 -37.28
C GLU A 784 4.74 7.67 -36.07
N ILE A 785 4.85 7.01 -34.91
CA ILE A 785 5.49 7.57 -33.70
C ILE A 785 7.03 7.57 -33.84
N ALA A 786 7.59 6.68 -34.67
CA ALA A 786 9.02 6.58 -34.90
C ALA A 786 9.66 7.76 -35.67
N LYS A 787 8.86 8.65 -36.28
CA LYS A 787 9.38 9.80 -37.05
C LYS A 787 9.58 11.08 -36.23
N THR A 788 9.11 11.13 -34.98
CA THR A 788 9.14 12.35 -34.14
C THR A 788 9.65 12.11 -32.71
N SER A 789 10.11 10.90 -32.37
CA SER A 789 10.65 10.60 -31.03
C SER A 789 12.11 11.05 -30.88
N GLY A 790 12.45 11.68 -29.74
CA GLY A 790 13.81 12.12 -29.43
C GLY A 790 14.84 10.98 -29.25
N LEU A 791 14.39 9.73 -29.17
CA LEU A 791 15.21 8.50 -29.15
C LEU A 791 14.68 7.52 -30.20
N SER A 792 15.55 6.72 -30.81
CA SER A 792 15.13 5.70 -31.80
C SER A 792 14.37 4.56 -31.12
N ALA A 793 13.45 3.92 -31.86
CA ALA A 793 12.72 2.74 -31.39
C ALA A 793 13.66 1.61 -30.91
N GLU A 794 14.80 1.47 -31.57
CA GLU A 794 15.88 0.54 -31.17
C GLU A 794 16.44 0.87 -29.78
N ILE A 795 16.66 2.14 -29.45
CA ILE A 795 17.13 2.56 -28.11
C ILE A 795 16.04 2.32 -27.07
N ILE A 796 14.79 2.66 -27.38
CA ILE A 796 13.63 2.45 -26.49
C ILE A 796 13.50 0.97 -26.13
N GLN A 797 13.64 0.09 -27.11
CA GLN A 797 13.59 -1.35 -26.92
C GLN A 797 14.81 -1.89 -26.16
N GLN A 798 16.02 -1.38 -26.42
CA GLN A 798 17.22 -1.77 -25.68
C GLN A 798 17.19 -1.36 -24.20
N MET A 799 16.40 -0.33 -23.85
CA MET A 799 16.17 0.05 -22.46
C MET A 799 15.20 -0.88 -21.72
N GLN A 800 14.41 -1.70 -22.43
CA GLN A 800 13.48 -2.64 -21.81
C GLN A 800 14.26 -3.74 -21.07
N GLY A 801 14.16 -3.73 -19.73
CA GLY A 801 14.87 -4.66 -18.84
C GLY A 801 16.07 -4.07 -18.12
N LEU A 802 16.48 -2.82 -18.40
CA LEU A 802 17.46 -2.11 -17.57
C LEU A 802 16.85 -1.81 -16.20
N VAL A 803 17.62 -1.97 -15.12
CA VAL A 803 17.24 -1.47 -13.79
C VAL A 803 18.14 -0.26 -13.51
N PRO A 804 17.79 0.96 -13.95
CA PRO A 804 18.66 2.11 -13.78
C PRO A 804 18.71 2.53 -12.31
N ALA A 805 19.90 2.83 -11.81
CA ALA A 805 20.10 3.53 -10.55
C ALA A 805 21.01 4.74 -10.77
N THR A 806 20.76 5.81 -10.01
CA THR A 806 21.47 7.09 -10.16
C THR A 806 22.10 7.49 -8.84
N ILE A 807 23.35 7.92 -8.91
CA ILE A 807 24.08 8.51 -7.77
C ILE A 807 24.70 9.85 -8.19
N MET A 808 24.92 10.73 -7.22
CA MET A 808 25.46 12.07 -7.47
C MET A 808 26.53 12.43 -6.44
N VAL A 809 27.61 13.05 -6.91
CA VAL A 809 28.62 13.68 -6.05
C VAL A 809 28.92 15.10 -6.52
N LYS A 810 29.37 15.94 -5.59
CA LYS A 810 29.88 17.28 -5.88
C LYS A 810 31.41 17.23 -5.94
N ALA A 811 31.98 17.81 -7.00
CA ALA A 811 33.42 17.95 -7.19
C ALA A 811 33.83 19.43 -7.22
N LYS A 812 34.97 19.77 -6.62
CA LYS A 812 35.57 21.11 -6.67
C LYS A 812 35.93 21.44 -8.12
N TRP A 813 35.46 22.58 -8.60
CA TRP A 813 35.72 23.05 -9.97
C TRP A 813 36.87 24.06 -10.04
N GLU A 814 37.14 24.76 -8.94
CA GLU A 814 38.20 25.76 -8.83
C GLU A 814 39.58 25.26 -9.34
N PRO A 815 40.07 24.05 -9.00
CA PRO A 815 41.37 23.56 -9.49
C PRO A 815 41.46 23.53 -11.02
N ILE A 816 40.38 23.11 -11.69
CA ILE A 816 40.29 23.06 -13.16
C ILE A 816 40.29 24.46 -13.76
N ARG A 817 39.57 25.41 -13.14
CA ARG A 817 39.57 26.81 -13.59
C ARG A 817 40.97 27.42 -13.49
N LEU A 818 41.61 27.29 -12.33
CA LEU A 818 42.96 27.82 -12.07
C LEU A 818 44.02 27.20 -12.99
N LEU A 819 43.97 25.90 -13.25
CA LEU A 819 44.87 25.23 -14.18
C LEU A 819 44.74 25.82 -15.60
N ARG A 820 43.51 26.00 -16.08
CA ARG A 820 43.26 26.55 -17.42
C ARG A 820 43.69 28.01 -17.53
N GLU A 821 43.51 28.81 -16.49
CA GLU A 821 44.02 30.19 -16.42
C GLU A 821 45.54 30.22 -16.47
N ARG A 822 46.22 29.34 -15.72
CA ARG A 822 47.69 29.19 -15.73
C ARG A 822 48.23 28.86 -17.13
N ILE A 823 47.60 27.92 -17.83
CA ILE A 823 48.02 27.50 -19.18
C ILE A 823 47.75 28.61 -20.21
N LYS A 824 46.61 29.30 -20.13
CA LYS A 824 46.30 30.45 -20.98
C LYS A 824 47.30 31.60 -20.78
N ALA A 825 47.72 31.85 -19.55
CA ALA A 825 48.71 32.87 -19.22
C ALA A 825 50.10 32.58 -19.86
N LYS A 826 50.41 31.32 -20.13
CA LYS A 826 51.61 30.89 -20.88
C LYS A 826 51.44 30.96 -22.41
N ASN A 827 50.36 31.59 -22.93
CA ASN A 827 49.98 31.61 -24.35
C ASN A 827 49.79 30.22 -24.99
N GLN A 828 49.52 29.20 -24.19
CA GLN A 828 49.27 27.84 -24.67
C GLN A 828 47.76 27.57 -24.78
N LYS A 829 47.40 26.65 -25.68
CA LYS A 829 45.99 26.27 -25.90
C LYS A 829 45.50 25.41 -24.74
N ALA A 830 44.79 26.02 -23.79
CA ALA A 830 44.24 25.29 -22.65
C ALA A 830 43.25 24.19 -23.07
N PRO A 831 43.29 23.00 -22.45
CA PRO A 831 42.35 21.91 -22.72
C PRO A 831 40.90 22.33 -22.41
N SER A 832 39.93 21.66 -23.07
CA SER A 832 38.52 21.87 -22.75
C SER A 832 38.18 21.17 -21.43
N PRO A 833 37.26 21.72 -20.60
CA PRO A 833 36.87 21.07 -19.35
C PRO A 833 36.26 19.69 -19.59
N SER A 834 35.47 19.54 -20.66
CA SER A 834 34.92 18.25 -21.05
C SER A 834 35.99 17.21 -21.37
N ALA A 835 37.15 17.61 -21.94
CA ALA A 835 38.27 16.70 -22.16
C ALA A 835 38.96 16.31 -20.85
N ILE A 836 39.08 17.23 -19.89
CA ILE A 836 39.62 16.93 -18.55
C ILE A 836 38.71 15.94 -17.82
N VAL A 837 37.40 16.21 -17.77
CA VAL A 837 36.44 15.31 -17.12
C VAL A 837 36.41 13.94 -17.81
N ALA A 838 36.43 13.91 -19.14
CA ALA A 838 36.54 12.68 -19.91
C ALA A 838 37.80 11.88 -19.57
N TRP A 839 38.93 12.56 -19.37
CA TRP A 839 40.16 11.89 -18.96
C TRP A 839 40.11 11.37 -17.53
N SER A 840 39.62 12.16 -16.57
CA SER A 840 39.41 11.72 -15.19
C SER A 840 38.49 10.50 -15.11
N LEU A 841 37.46 10.45 -15.98
CA LEU A 841 36.59 9.30 -16.17
C LEU A 841 37.35 8.08 -16.69
N VAL A 842 38.17 8.23 -17.73
CA VAL A 842 38.98 7.14 -18.29
C VAL A 842 39.97 6.59 -17.28
N GLN A 843 40.62 7.43 -16.47
CA GLN A 843 41.54 6.97 -15.42
C GLN A 843 40.81 6.16 -14.34
N ALA A 844 39.60 6.55 -13.97
CA ALA A 844 38.78 5.75 -13.07
C ALA A 844 38.37 4.42 -13.72
N MET A 845 38.01 4.40 -15.00
CA MET A 845 37.65 3.15 -15.71
C MET A 845 38.80 2.13 -15.72
N LYS A 846 40.06 2.57 -15.80
CA LYS A 846 41.23 1.67 -15.70
C LYS A 846 41.32 0.93 -14.36
N LYS A 847 40.84 1.54 -13.27
CA LYS A 847 40.84 0.95 -11.91
C LYS A 847 39.57 0.15 -11.62
N HIS A 848 38.45 0.49 -12.26
CA HIS A 848 37.15 -0.12 -12.01
C HIS A 848 36.70 -1.02 -13.15
N ARG A 849 37.15 -2.28 -13.14
CA ARG A 849 36.90 -3.28 -14.21
C ARG A 849 35.43 -3.45 -14.60
N ARG A 850 34.46 -3.32 -13.67
CA ARG A 850 33.04 -3.45 -14.00
C ARG A 850 32.56 -2.39 -14.99
N PHE A 851 33.17 -1.20 -14.96
CA PHE A 851 32.89 -0.07 -15.84
C PHE A 851 33.55 -0.18 -17.22
N THR A 852 34.23 -1.29 -17.53
CA THR A 852 34.82 -1.58 -18.84
C THR A 852 34.03 -2.64 -19.63
N HIS A 853 32.79 -2.94 -19.22
CA HIS A 853 31.93 -3.93 -19.89
C HIS A 853 30.88 -3.26 -20.77
N THR A 854 30.46 -3.95 -21.82
CA THR A 854 29.35 -3.50 -22.68
C THR A 854 28.16 -4.45 -22.57
N LEU A 855 26.96 -3.88 -22.68
CA LEU A 855 25.70 -4.60 -22.70
C LEU A 855 25.32 -4.98 -24.13
N LEU A 856 25.04 -6.26 -24.37
CA LEU A 856 24.59 -6.76 -25.68
C LEU A 856 23.22 -7.41 -25.51
N MET A 857 22.16 -6.78 -26.04
CA MET A 857 20.83 -7.40 -26.26
C MET A 857 20.32 -8.26 -25.09
N GLY A 858 20.26 -7.69 -23.89
CA GLY A 858 19.72 -8.38 -22.69
C GLY A 858 20.59 -9.50 -22.12
N LYS A 859 21.79 -9.75 -22.66
CA LYS A 859 22.76 -10.73 -22.13
C LYS A 859 23.66 -10.11 -21.06
N MET A 860 24.27 -10.98 -20.24
CA MET A 860 25.28 -10.57 -19.26
C MET A 860 26.37 -9.69 -19.89
N PRO A 861 26.78 -8.58 -19.25
CA PRO A 861 27.80 -7.68 -19.79
C PRO A 861 29.11 -8.40 -20.12
N ARG A 862 29.69 -8.11 -21.28
CA ARG A 862 30.94 -8.73 -21.74
C ARG A 862 32.12 -7.81 -21.45
N ALA A 863 33.17 -8.36 -20.84
CA ALA A 863 34.44 -7.66 -20.67
C ALA A 863 35.05 -7.38 -22.05
N ILE A 864 35.36 -6.12 -22.34
CA ILE A 864 36.17 -5.74 -23.50
C ILE A 864 37.58 -5.36 -23.04
N GLY A 865 38.60 -5.91 -23.71
CA GLY A 865 40.00 -5.70 -23.34
C GLY A 865 40.44 -4.25 -23.55
N ASP A 866 40.19 -3.74 -24.75
CA ASP A 866 40.34 -2.32 -25.06
C ASP A 866 38.95 -1.68 -25.14
N PHE A 867 38.80 -0.47 -24.60
CA PHE A 867 37.52 0.23 -24.55
C PHE A 867 37.60 1.64 -25.11
N ASP A 868 36.47 2.08 -25.69
CA ASP A 868 36.28 3.41 -26.23
C ASP A 868 35.47 4.27 -25.26
N LEU A 869 35.57 5.59 -25.36
CA LEU A 869 34.72 6.52 -24.63
C LEU A 869 33.68 7.13 -25.56
N GLY A 870 32.41 7.06 -25.16
CA GLY A 870 31.32 7.74 -25.84
C GLY A 870 31.08 9.12 -25.25
N VAL A 871 30.87 10.14 -26.09
CA VAL A 871 30.54 11.50 -25.68
C VAL A 871 29.29 11.95 -26.42
N ALA A 872 28.27 12.36 -25.69
CA ALA A 872 27.03 12.88 -26.27
C ALA A 872 27.28 14.29 -26.85
N VAL A 873 26.93 14.48 -28.12
CA VAL A 873 27.12 15.72 -28.87
C VAL A 873 25.79 16.14 -29.47
N SER A 874 25.30 17.31 -29.08
CA SER A 874 24.10 17.92 -29.69
C SER A 874 24.38 18.31 -31.15
N LEU A 875 23.44 17.96 -32.03
CA LEU A 875 23.42 18.24 -33.46
C LEU A 875 22.21 19.13 -33.81
N PRO A 876 22.16 19.74 -35.02
CA PRO A 876 20.97 20.47 -35.47
C PRO A 876 19.69 19.60 -35.47
N ASP A 877 18.54 20.27 -35.32
CA ASP A 877 17.19 19.68 -35.31
C ASP A 877 16.90 18.75 -34.13
N ASP A 878 17.39 19.10 -32.94
CA ASP A 878 17.21 18.34 -31.68
C ASP A 878 17.76 16.90 -31.72
N ARG A 879 18.70 16.65 -32.64
CA ARG A 879 19.32 15.33 -32.79
C ARG A 879 20.54 15.18 -31.88
N LEU A 880 20.76 13.95 -31.41
CA LEU A 880 21.91 13.61 -30.55
C LEU A 880 22.88 12.67 -31.29
N GLY A 881 24.13 13.10 -31.43
CA GLY A 881 25.24 12.28 -31.88
C GLY A 881 26.04 11.69 -30.71
N THR A 882 26.73 10.58 -30.95
CA THR A 882 27.73 10.04 -30.01
C THR A 882 29.10 10.10 -30.66
N ALA A 883 29.98 10.96 -30.17
CA ALA A 883 31.38 10.96 -30.53
C ALA A 883 32.10 9.80 -29.85
N ILE A 884 32.91 9.06 -30.60
CA ILE A 884 33.65 7.90 -30.10
C ILE A 884 35.13 8.26 -30.07
N VAL A 885 35.73 8.20 -28.87
CA VAL A 885 37.18 8.32 -28.69
C VAL A 885 37.73 6.91 -28.55
N PRO A 886 38.52 6.41 -29.51
CA PRO A 886 38.90 5.01 -29.57
C PRO A 886 40.08 4.66 -28.66
N ASP A 887 40.08 3.43 -28.14
CA ASP A 887 41.16 2.79 -27.38
C ASP A 887 41.73 3.65 -26.24
N VAL A 888 40.85 4.31 -25.49
CA VAL A 888 41.22 5.34 -24.49
C VAL A 888 42.06 4.77 -23.35
N ASN A 889 42.01 3.47 -23.12
CA ASN A 889 42.84 2.78 -22.13
C ASN A 889 44.33 2.75 -22.50
N ARG A 890 44.68 2.93 -23.78
CA ARG A 890 46.07 2.89 -24.30
C ARG A 890 46.69 4.25 -24.60
N ARG A 891 45.95 5.35 -24.40
CA ARG A 891 46.39 6.70 -24.77
C ARG A 891 46.99 7.41 -23.57
N GLU A 892 47.98 8.25 -23.84
CA GLU A 892 48.51 9.26 -22.91
C GLU A 892 47.78 10.60 -23.10
N TRP A 893 47.84 11.48 -22.09
CA TRP A 893 47.03 12.71 -22.04
C TRP A 893 47.08 13.59 -23.32
N PRO A 894 48.26 13.93 -23.89
CA PRO A 894 48.32 14.78 -25.08
C PRO A 894 47.62 14.15 -26.30
N GLU A 895 47.81 12.84 -26.49
CA GLU A 895 47.20 12.07 -27.57
C GLU A 895 45.68 11.96 -27.38
N PHE A 896 45.24 11.67 -26.15
CA PHE A 896 43.83 11.64 -25.80
C PHE A 896 43.13 12.98 -26.04
N ALA A 897 43.75 14.10 -25.64
CA ALA A 897 43.15 15.42 -25.76
C ALA A 897 42.92 15.83 -27.23
N ASP A 898 43.82 15.45 -28.14
CA ASP A 898 43.66 15.69 -29.57
C ASP A 898 42.64 14.73 -30.22
N LEU A 899 42.64 13.45 -29.82
CA LEU A 899 41.62 12.48 -30.26
C LEU A 899 40.21 12.88 -29.83
N PHE A 900 40.05 13.32 -28.58
CA PHE A 900 38.78 13.80 -28.04
C PHE A 900 38.25 14.99 -28.84
N ARG A 901 39.12 15.98 -29.12
CA ARG A 901 38.75 17.15 -29.92
C ARG A 901 38.33 16.76 -31.34
N LYS A 902 39.10 15.89 -32.00
CA LYS A 902 38.81 15.42 -33.34
C LYS A 902 37.49 14.64 -33.39
N ALA A 903 37.23 13.74 -32.45
CA ALA A 903 36.00 12.94 -32.39
C ALA A 903 34.75 13.81 -32.23
N VAL A 904 34.79 14.82 -31.36
CA VAL A 904 33.68 15.77 -31.16
C VAL A 904 33.47 16.62 -32.42
N ASP A 905 34.54 17.13 -33.04
CA ASP A 905 34.46 17.94 -34.26
C ASP A 905 33.96 17.14 -35.47
N ASP A 906 34.36 15.88 -35.60
CA ASP A 906 33.92 14.97 -36.66
C ASP A 906 32.42 14.64 -36.52
N THR A 907 31.97 14.40 -35.28
CA THR A 907 30.55 14.12 -34.99
C THR A 907 29.67 15.34 -35.27
N ARG A 908 30.12 16.55 -34.92
CA ARG A 908 29.43 17.81 -35.28
C ARG A 908 29.31 18.02 -36.78
N LYS A 909 30.26 17.47 -37.57
CA LYS A 909 30.25 17.47 -39.04
C LYS A 909 29.44 16.31 -39.64
N GLY A 910 28.70 15.55 -38.82
CA GLY A 910 27.84 14.45 -39.27
C GLY A 910 28.58 13.15 -39.61
N ARG A 911 29.84 12.99 -39.18
CA ARG A 911 30.59 11.73 -39.33
C ARG A 911 30.37 10.85 -38.10
N PHE A 912 29.72 9.70 -38.29
CA PHE A 912 29.39 8.75 -37.21
C PHE A 912 30.24 7.49 -37.29
N GLN A 913 30.60 6.95 -36.13
CA GLN A 913 31.33 5.69 -35.99
C GLN A 913 30.42 4.62 -35.35
N PRO A 914 30.63 3.31 -35.60
CA PRO A 914 29.83 2.24 -35.02
C PRO A 914 30.00 2.16 -33.49
N LYS A 915 28.89 2.08 -32.74
CA LYS A 915 28.86 2.06 -31.28
C LYS A 915 29.05 0.65 -30.71
N THR A 916 30.19 -0.01 -30.90
CA THR A 916 30.35 -1.43 -30.50
C THR A 916 31.17 -1.66 -29.23
N ARG A 917 32.01 -0.70 -28.81
CA ARG A 917 32.97 -0.84 -27.69
C ARG A 917 32.90 0.32 -26.67
N ILE A 918 31.69 0.81 -26.36
CA ILE A 918 31.48 1.97 -25.48
C ILE A 918 30.84 1.54 -24.14
N PRO A 919 31.62 1.31 -23.06
CA PRO A 919 31.08 0.96 -21.75
C PRO A 919 30.36 2.12 -21.06
N ILE A 920 30.85 3.35 -21.24
CA ILE A 920 30.31 4.56 -20.60
C ILE A 920 30.09 5.67 -21.62
N LEU A 921 28.96 6.35 -21.47
CA LEU A 921 28.65 7.60 -22.17
C LEU A 921 28.88 8.80 -21.25
N LEU A 922 29.56 9.84 -21.74
CA LEU A 922 29.68 11.14 -21.09
C LEU A 922 28.69 12.12 -21.71
N SER A 923 27.84 12.74 -20.88
CA SER A 923 26.89 13.76 -21.28
C SER A 923 27.16 15.08 -20.55
N THR A 924 27.23 16.19 -21.28
CA THR A 924 27.47 17.50 -20.69
C THR A 924 26.46 18.51 -21.23
N MET A 925 25.73 19.19 -20.36
CA MET A 925 24.79 20.26 -20.73
C MET A 925 25.17 21.62 -20.15
N GLY A 926 26.42 21.79 -19.71
CA GLY A 926 26.89 23.02 -19.08
C GLY A 926 26.73 24.29 -19.94
N GLN A 927 26.58 24.17 -21.26
CA GLN A 927 26.28 25.32 -22.15
C GLN A 927 24.87 25.89 -21.97
N TYR A 928 23.96 25.14 -21.34
CA TYR A 928 22.58 25.52 -21.04
C TYR A 928 22.36 25.84 -19.56
N ASP A 929 23.45 26.00 -18.79
CA ASP A 929 23.44 26.25 -17.34
C ASP A 929 22.65 25.21 -16.50
N VAL A 930 22.60 23.96 -16.98
CA VAL A 930 21.94 22.87 -16.26
C VAL A 930 22.85 22.33 -15.16
N GLN A 931 22.50 22.58 -13.90
CA GLN A 931 23.31 22.15 -12.74
C GLN A 931 23.23 20.65 -12.43
N SER A 932 22.13 19.98 -12.78
CA SER A 932 21.93 18.54 -12.53
C SER A 932 20.89 17.98 -13.48
N ALA A 933 21.10 16.76 -13.95
CA ALA A 933 20.12 15.98 -14.71
C ALA A 933 20.38 14.49 -14.45
N THR A 934 19.34 13.67 -14.53
CA THR A 934 19.46 12.21 -14.43
C THR A 934 19.63 11.65 -15.84
N PRO A 935 20.85 11.22 -16.26
CA PRO A 935 21.01 10.63 -17.57
C PRO A 935 20.36 9.25 -17.62
N ILE A 936 19.96 8.80 -18.81
CA ILE A 936 19.51 7.43 -19.06
C ILE A 936 20.71 6.55 -19.47
N VAL A 937 20.65 5.25 -19.18
CA VAL A 937 21.65 4.29 -19.66
C VAL A 937 21.25 3.85 -21.08
N VAL A 938 22.13 4.09 -22.06
CA VAL A 938 21.88 3.73 -23.46
C VAL A 938 22.82 2.59 -23.85
N PRO A 939 22.30 1.36 -24.02
CA PRO A 939 23.12 0.24 -24.49
C PRO A 939 23.81 0.56 -25.84
N PRO A 940 25.02 0.05 -26.08
CA PRO A 940 25.72 -0.96 -25.29
C PRO A 940 26.48 -0.43 -24.07
N SER A 941 26.32 0.84 -23.71
CA SER A 941 26.87 1.37 -22.46
C SER A 941 26.12 0.84 -21.25
N ILE A 942 26.86 0.54 -20.19
CA ILE A 942 26.33 0.08 -18.89
C ILE A 942 26.14 1.23 -17.90
N ALA A 943 26.68 2.42 -18.22
CA ALA A 943 26.52 3.62 -17.43
C ALA A 943 26.61 4.90 -18.28
N THR A 944 26.01 5.98 -17.80
CA THR A 944 26.13 7.32 -18.36
C THR A 944 26.46 8.32 -17.25
N LEU A 945 27.53 9.08 -17.42
CA LEU A 945 27.93 10.18 -16.54
C LEU A 945 27.44 11.51 -17.11
N PHE A 946 26.59 12.21 -16.36
CA PHE A 946 26.20 13.58 -16.61
C PHE A 946 27.06 14.56 -15.79
N VAL A 947 27.49 15.64 -16.42
CA VAL A 947 28.25 16.74 -15.79
C VAL A 947 27.44 18.03 -15.88
N GLY A 948 27.11 18.59 -14.72
CA GLY A 948 26.37 19.86 -14.61
C GLY A 948 27.20 21.09 -14.94
N SER A 949 26.56 22.28 -14.87
CA SER A 949 27.26 23.57 -14.90
C SER A 949 28.01 23.83 -13.60
N ALA A 950 29.16 24.50 -13.71
CA ALA A 950 29.92 24.95 -12.55
C ALA A 950 29.18 26.11 -11.87
N HIS A 951 29.01 26.04 -10.56
CA HIS A 951 28.28 27.04 -9.77
C HIS A 951 28.89 27.17 -8.38
N TYR A 952 28.60 28.29 -7.70
CA TYR A 952 29.05 28.52 -6.33
C TYR A 952 28.03 28.00 -5.33
N GLU A 953 28.48 27.22 -4.36
CA GLU A 953 27.68 26.80 -3.21
C GLU A 953 28.40 27.16 -1.90
N LEU A 954 27.66 27.27 -0.80
CA LEU A 954 28.25 27.45 0.53
C LEU A 954 29.14 26.25 0.87
N ASP A 955 30.37 26.53 1.30
CA ASP A 955 31.32 25.52 1.70
C ASP A 955 30.93 24.95 3.08
N PRO A 956 30.51 23.67 3.17
CA PRO A 956 30.12 23.04 4.43
C PRO A 956 31.26 23.03 5.45
N GLU A 957 32.52 23.02 4.98
CA GLU A 957 33.71 23.06 5.84
C GLU A 957 33.98 24.46 6.41
N SER A 958 33.32 25.49 5.87
CA SER A 958 33.48 26.88 6.30
C SER A 958 32.45 27.37 7.32
N GLN A 959 31.60 26.47 7.86
CA GLN A 959 30.44 26.82 8.68
C GLN A 959 29.56 27.93 8.05
N GLY A 960 29.42 27.93 6.73
CA GLY A 960 28.58 28.87 5.98
C GLY A 960 29.20 30.25 5.71
N GLN A 961 30.50 30.46 6.00
CA GLN A 961 31.15 31.76 5.82
C GLN A 961 31.79 31.97 4.44
N LYS A 962 32.05 30.91 3.68
CA LYS A 962 32.70 30.98 2.35
C LYS A 962 31.90 30.19 1.31
N SER A 963 31.92 30.66 0.08
CA SER A 963 31.40 29.92 -1.08
C SER A 963 32.53 29.23 -1.83
N ARG A 964 32.29 28.01 -2.33
CA ARG A 964 33.21 27.25 -3.18
C ARG A 964 32.59 26.93 -4.53
N GLU A 965 33.41 26.97 -5.58
CA GLU A 965 33.00 26.64 -6.95
C GLU A 965 32.97 25.10 -7.13
N VAL A 966 31.80 24.56 -7.46
CA VAL A 966 31.56 23.11 -7.56
C VAL A 966 30.85 22.74 -8.86
N VAL A 967 30.97 21.48 -9.25
CA VAL A 967 30.17 20.84 -10.30
C VAL A 967 29.52 19.57 -9.75
N ARG A 968 28.32 19.24 -10.23
CA ARG A 968 27.65 17.97 -9.91
C ARG A 968 27.98 16.93 -10.98
N LEU A 969 28.43 15.77 -10.53
CA LEU A 969 28.66 14.58 -11.33
C LEU A 969 27.53 13.60 -11.01
N VAL A 970 26.67 13.31 -11.98
CA VAL A 970 25.50 12.44 -11.83
C VAL A 970 25.70 11.20 -12.69
N LEU A 971 25.87 10.03 -12.06
CA LEU A 971 26.10 8.77 -12.75
C LEU A 971 24.83 7.92 -12.68
N THR A 972 24.27 7.57 -13.83
CA THR A 972 23.25 6.51 -13.93
C THR A 972 23.86 5.25 -14.51
N PHE A 973 23.56 4.10 -13.93
CA PHE A 973 24.12 2.79 -14.32
C PHE A 973 23.06 1.68 -14.21
N ASP A 974 23.28 0.57 -14.90
CA ASP A 974 22.42 -0.62 -14.77
C ASP A 974 22.73 -1.36 -13.46
N HIS A 975 21.79 -1.30 -12.52
CA HIS A 975 21.90 -1.84 -11.16
C HIS A 975 21.92 -3.38 -11.13
N ARG A 976 21.59 -4.05 -12.23
CA ARG A 976 21.80 -5.50 -12.38
C ARG A 976 23.28 -5.86 -12.46
N TRP A 977 24.14 -4.92 -12.89
CA TRP A 977 25.56 -5.15 -13.14
C TRP A 977 26.47 -4.46 -12.12
N ILE A 978 26.15 -3.22 -11.78
CA ILE A 978 26.92 -2.40 -10.85
C ILE A 978 26.01 -2.07 -9.69
N ASN A 979 26.43 -2.34 -8.44
CA ASN A 979 25.65 -1.94 -7.28
C ASN A 979 25.98 -0.49 -6.86
N GLY A 980 25.16 0.09 -5.98
CA GLY A 980 25.36 1.45 -5.47
C GLY A 980 26.76 1.73 -4.93
N ALA A 981 27.35 0.79 -4.18
CA ALA A 981 28.70 0.95 -3.61
C ALA A 981 29.81 0.97 -4.66
N GLY A 982 29.77 0.04 -5.64
CA GLY A 982 30.73 0.00 -6.75
C GLY A 982 30.66 1.26 -7.61
N SER A 983 29.46 1.78 -7.81
CA SER A 983 29.24 3.05 -8.50
C SER A 983 29.72 4.25 -7.68
N ALA A 984 29.48 4.29 -6.37
CA ALA A 984 29.93 5.38 -5.48
C ALA A 984 31.46 5.43 -5.41
N SER A 985 32.12 4.27 -5.29
CA SER A 985 33.58 4.16 -5.32
C SER A 985 34.14 4.66 -6.65
N PHE A 986 33.57 4.22 -7.78
CA PHE A 986 33.95 4.70 -9.10
C PHE A 986 33.76 6.20 -9.25
N LEU A 987 32.61 6.74 -8.83
CA LEU A 987 32.31 8.16 -8.97
C LEU A 987 33.18 9.03 -8.03
N SER A 988 33.55 8.52 -6.85
CA SER A 988 34.52 9.14 -5.96
C SER A 988 35.92 9.15 -6.58
N GLU A 989 36.32 8.10 -7.29
CA GLU A 989 37.58 8.06 -8.02
C GLU A 989 37.58 9.08 -9.17
N VAL A 990 36.48 9.20 -9.92
CA VAL A 990 36.31 10.25 -10.95
C VAL A 990 36.44 11.65 -10.33
N LYS A 991 35.78 11.89 -9.18
CA LYS A 991 35.90 13.15 -8.42
C LYS A 991 37.35 13.42 -8.02
N ASN A 992 38.03 12.45 -7.41
CA ASN A 992 39.42 12.62 -6.96
C ASN A 992 40.37 12.90 -8.14
N ASN A 993 40.20 12.19 -9.25
CA ASN A 993 40.98 12.42 -10.47
C ASN A 993 40.69 13.78 -11.12
N LEU A 994 39.49 14.35 -10.92
CA LEU A 994 39.11 15.67 -11.43
C LEU A 994 39.67 16.78 -10.54
N GLU A 995 39.51 16.67 -9.22
CA GLU A 995 39.96 17.69 -8.25
C GLU A 995 41.49 17.81 -8.18
N ASN A 996 42.20 16.72 -8.44
CA ASN A 996 43.67 16.66 -8.42
C ASN A 996 44.29 16.62 -9.83
N PHE A 997 43.51 16.92 -10.87
CA PHE A 997 44.04 16.90 -12.24
C PHE A 997 45.09 17.99 -12.42
N ASP A 998 46.30 17.60 -12.81
CA ASP A 998 47.37 18.50 -13.22
C ASP A 998 48.06 17.94 -14.46
N ILE A 999 48.62 18.82 -15.28
CA ILE A 999 49.43 18.44 -16.44
C ILE A 999 50.86 18.77 -16.04
N ALA A 1000 51.71 17.76 -15.91
CA ALA A 1000 53.13 17.99 -15.66
C ALA A 1000 53.69 18.95 -16.71
N ASP A 1001 54.35 20.01 -16.23
CA ASP A 1001 54.87 21.13 -17.02
C ASP A 1001 55.84 20.72 -18.15
#